data_AF-A0A1Y1VV82-F1
#
_entry.id   AF-A0A1Y1VV82-F1
#
_cell.length_a   1.000
_cell.length_b   1.000
_cell.length_c   1.000
_cell.angle_alpha   90.00
_cell.angle_beta   90.00
_cell.angle_gamma   90.00
#
_symmetry.space_group_name_H-M   'P 1'
#
loop_
_entity.id
_entity.type
_entity.pdbx_description
1 polymer ?
#
loop_
_entity_poly.entity_id
_entity_poly.type
_entity_poly.pdbx_seq_one_letter_code
_entity_poly.pdbx_strand_id
1 'polypeptide(L)'
;MSFLKKSILFSILSLAYINCQAEHWHGIHNKRSLEGSIDKAKFKLEKASMIFPKTDFNTYERPELVTRSYKESDYNNTNNNGKLEILKKFRPGKRRVLYRRNNLNATEIAKQFMKEKYPNIEYIFTNIMDFDESDIASIHMAQSINGVEILNTAINVNIDKLSGGIISSGVSIWNDIEPANNAMSTEQIDLKEAVIIVNENLEISDKTIDPDQLHIEKAFNNRYKVTGVPYSYDGTLMARKIYTGVNPTEAEPIWELTVEIDINLYVICVGINTGNIIQFQDITNHVTYRVVPLNRSHVGNSARVTYTDPYLSLGSRNGWHNDGTYRYQDTRGNNVQVYENGDGDKDLDENTSGVDGGKDMKFEFIYDEEKESIKDNQKAAASNVFYVTNLLHDLYYELGFTEAEGNFQTNNFSGEGIGGDPVIVIINDRSGKNNAQMTTGIDGVPPKLRLYPFTEKESVERDPAFDNQIIIHEYTHGLSQRITGGPGNVKCLMSPESNALNEGWSDFFANAIQFRSDRDRNTELRLFEYVIDGARNFPITSNMRVNPLMYSYLTHDVDEDLDTYGGAEVWSVMLHEIFWNVVENYQSNENFFLKDQQTEESDSSNLLVMKMIIEGMKRQPCNPTFINARDSIFVGLNNYHDNNLKLTCLFWIGFARRGLGKDAVEGYEEDGKIVYKNNVSIPEECEIFRTKSNS
;
A
#
# COMPACT_ATOMS: atom_id res chain seq x y z
N MET A 1 -46.72 -10.22 -29.35
CA MET A 1 -47.59 -11.37 -29.04
C MET A 1 -46.75 -12.36 -28.24
N SER A 2 -46.98 -12.38 -26.91
CA SER A 2 -46.48 -13.33 -25.89
C SER A 2 -44.97 -13.57 -25.78
N PHE A 3 -44.31 -12.93 -24.81
CA PHE A 3 -43.68 -13.63 -23.67
C PHE A 3 -43.32 -12.61 -22.57
N LEU A 4 -44.28 -12.38 -21.68
CA LEU A 4 -44.11 -11.76 -20.37
C LEU A 4 -44.25 -12.89 -19.34
N LYS A 5 -43.47 -12.81 -18.24
CA LYS A 5 -43.53 -13.62 -17.00
C LYS A 5 -42.75 -14.94 -16.99
N LYS A 6 -41.66 -14.94 -16.21
CA LYS A 6 -41.50 -15.79 -15.01
C LYS A 6 -40.27 -15.34 -14.18
N SER A 7 -40.50 -14.37 -13.29
CA SER A 7 -39.61 -14.02 -12.17
C SER A 7 -40.44 -13.95 -10.91
N ILE A 8 -40.77 -15.09 -10.28
CA ILE A 8 -41.22 -15.21 -8.87
C ILE A 8 -40.91 -16.66 -8.43
N LEU A 9 -40.45 -16.83 -7.19
CA LEU A 9 -39.97 -18.04 -6.47
C LEU A 9 -38.45 -18.27 -6.64
N PHE A 10 -37.59 -18.08 -5.64
CA PHE A 10 -37.66 -18.60 -4.27
C PHE A 10 -36.97 -17.66 -3.26
N SER A 11 -37.72 -17.27 -2.25
CA SER A 11 -37.24 -16.91 -0.92
C SER A 11 -38.10 -17.70 0.07
N ILE A 12 -37.52 -18.16 1.17
CA ILE A 12 -38.09 -18.91 2.32
C ILE A 12 -37.78 -20.41 2.33
N LEU A 13 -36.93 -20.79 3.32
CA LEU A 13 -36.63 -22.08 3.98
C LEU A 13 -35.09 -22.17 4.14
N SER A 14 -34.43 -22.32 5.29
CA SER A 14 -34.76 -22.58 6.70
C SER A 14 -33.40 -22.70 7.42
N LEU A 15 -33.03 -21.83 8.36
CA LEU A 15 -32.95 -22.07 9.83
C LEU A 15 -32.86 -23.55 10.31
N ALA A 16 -31.83 -23.79 11.16
CA ALA A 16 -31.55 -24.90 12.10
C ALA A 16 -30.59 -26.01 11.63
N TYR A 17 -29.40 -26.12 12.23
CA TYR A 17 -29.11 -27.05 13.34
C TYR A 17 -27.66 -26.92 13.87
N ILE A 18 -27.51 -27.08 15.18
CA ILE A 18 -26.29 -27.08 16.01
C ILE A 18 -25.99 -28.52 16.45
N ASN A 19 -24.73 -28.99 16.36
CA ASN A 19 -23.92 -29.62 17.45
C ASN A 19 -22.80 -30.57 16.96
N CYS A 20 -21.56 -30.27 17.40
CA CYS A 20 -20.60 -31.11 18.15
C CYS A 20 -20.46 -32.62 17.83
N GLN A 21 -19.26 -33.08 17.47
CA GLN A 21 -18.44 -33.98 18.31
C GLN A 21 -17.06 -34.32 17.69
N ALA A 22 -16.06 -34.35 18.57
CA ALA A 22 -14.71 -34.86 18.36
C ALA A 22 -14.64 -36.39 18.56
N GLU A 23 -13.73 -37.08 17.87
CA GLU A 23 -12.62 -37.88 18.45
C GLU A 23 -12.05 -38.96 17.51
N HIS A 24 -10.72 -39.03 17.54
CA HIS A 24 -9.81 -40.16 17.28
C HIS A 24 -9.63 -40.72 15.85
N TRP A 25 -8.36 -40.76 15.40
CA TRP A 25 -7.52 -41.98 15.34
C TRP A 25 -6.03 -41.62 15.15
N HIS A 26 -5.16 -42.30 15.90
CA HIS A 26 -3.68 -42.22 15.88
C HIS A 26 -3.08 -43.19 14.85
N GLY A 27 -1.90 -42.86 14.29
CA GLY A 27 -1.08 -43.86 13.58
C GLY A 27 0.13 -43.35 12.79
N ILE A 28 1.16 -42.86 13.50
CA ILE A 28 2.61 -43.04 13.25
C ILE A 28 3.11 -42.95 11.78
N HIS A 29 3.84 -41.87 11.44
CA HIS A 29 5.17 -41.97 10.81
C HIS A 29 6.01 -40.70 11.04
N ASN A 30 7.20 -40.91 11.60
CA ASN A 30 8.24 -39.92 11.88
C ASN A 30 8.83 -39.29 10.62
N LYS A 31 8.71 -37.95 10.52
CA LYS A 31 9.73 -36.97 10.09
C LYS A 31 9.05 -35.59 10.13
N ARG A 32 9.13 -34.90 11.27
CA ARG A 32 8.63 -33.52 11.40
C ARG A 32 9.58 -32.58 10.63
N SER A 33 9.12 -32.02 9.53
CA SER A 33 9.56 -30.68 9.10
C SER A 33 8.99 -29.66 10.09
N LEU A 34 9.67 -28.52 10.27
CA LEU A 34 9.22 -27.40 11.11
C LEU A 34 7.79 -26.89 10.79
N GLU A 35 7.21 -27.29 9.66
CA GLU A 35 5.86 -26.92 9.21
C GLU A 35 4.74 -27.45 10.14
N GLY A 36 4.99 -28.47 10.97
CA GLY A 36 3.97 -29.07 11.83
C GLY A 36 3.84 -28.49 13.25
N SER A 37 4.71 -27.55 13.65
CA SER A 37 4.77 -27.03 15.03
C SER A 37 4.17 -25.62 15.18
N ILE A 38 3.83 -24.92 14.11
CA ILE A 38 3.34 -23.52 14.17
C ILE A 38 1.80 -23.46 14.40
N ASP A 39 1.10 -24.59 14.28
CA ASP A 39 -0.38 -24.69 14.26
C ASP A 39 -1.11 -24.49 15.61
N LYS A 40 -0.43 -24.15 16.71
CA LYS A 40 -1.03 -24.13 18.06
C LYS A 40 -0.77 -22.91 18.95
N ALA A 41 -0.09 -21.88 18.46
CA ALA A 41 0.15 -20.66 19.23
C ALA A 41 -1.15 -19.84 19.43
N LYS A 42 -1.58 -19.70 20.69
CA LYS A 42 -2.62 -18.73 21.08
C LYS A 42 -1.99 -17.33 21.10
N PHE A 43 -2.05 -16.64 19.97
CA PHE A 43 -1.57 -15.26 19.87
C PHE A 43 -2.45 -14.30 20.70
N LYS A 44 -1.81 -13.48 21.53
CA LYS A 44 -2.33 -12.18 21.96
C LYS A 44 -1.34 -11.13 21.46
N LEU A 45 -1.52 -10.71 20.21
CA LEU A 45 -0.92 -9.47 19.71
C LEU A 45 -1.65 -8.32 20.41
N GLU A 46 -0.99 -7.64 21.35
CA GLU A 46 -1.49 -6.33 21.82
C GLU A 46 -1.16 -5.23 20.80
N LYS A 47 -2.00 -4.21 20.80
CA LYS A 47 -2.18 -3.04 19.91
C LYS A 47 -0.93 -2.16 19.61
N ALA A 48 0.30 -2.66 19.72
CA ALA A 48 1.51 -1.88 19.41
C ALA A 48 1.87 -1.99 17.91
N SER A 49 1.42 -1.02 17.12
CA SER A 49 1.85 -0.84 15.72
C SER A 49 3.18 -0.10 15.72
N MET A 50 4.24 -0.68 15.15
CA MET A 50 5.47 0.09 14.90
C MET A 50 5.18 1.19 13.88
N ILE A 51 5.49 2.45 14.23
CA ILE A 51 5.30 3.60 13.35
C ILE A 51 6.66 4.13 12.89
N PHE A 52 6.70 4.75 11.71
CA PHE A 52 7.90 5.35 11.11
C PHE A 52 7.89 6.88 11.24
N PRO A 53 9.01 7.51 11.63
CA PRO A 53 9.11 8.97 11.66
C PRO A 53 9.27 9.52 10.25
N LYS A 54 8.71 10.71 10.01
CA LYS A 54 8.87 11.43 8.75
C LYS A 54 10.35 11.73 8.48
N THR A 55 10.76 11.62 7.22
CA THR A 55 12.12 11.97 6.80
C THR A 55 12.18 13.37 6.18
N ASP A 56 13.01 14.25 6.72
CA ASP A 56 13.32 15.58 6.15
C ASP A 56 14.69 15.54 5.45
N PHE A 57 14.72 15.74 4.14
CA PHE A 57 15.95 15.80 3.35
C PHE A 57 16.23 17.21 2.85
N ASN A 58 17.39 17.75 3.21
CA ASN A 58 17.83 19.08 2.81
C ASN A 58 19.16 19.00 2.06
N THR A 59 19.26 19.76 0.97
CA THR A 59 20.53 20.02 0.27
C THR A 59 20.96 21.45 0.48
N TYR A 60 22.26 21.66 0.63
CA TYR A 60 22.83 22.97 0.90
C TYR A 60 23.77 23.34 -0.24
N GLU A 61 23.80 24.62 -0.59
CA GLU A 61 24.81 25.10 -1.53
C GLU A 61 26.20 24.84 -0.96
N ARG A 62 27.03 24.13 -1.74
CA ARG A 62 28.39 23.83 -1.33
C ARG A 62 29.13 25.17 -1.12
N PRO A 63 29.73 25.42 0.05
CA PRO A 63 30.43 26.67 0.29
C PRO A 63 31.47 26.93 -0.80
N GLU A 64 31.49 28.16 -1.33
CA GLU A 64 32.49 28.54 -2.31
C GLU A 64 33.89 28.40 -1.71
N LEU A 65 34.68 27.47 -2.26
CA LEU A 65 36.10 27.39 -1.96
C LEU A 65 36.75 28.65 -2.53
N VAL A 66 37.16 29.58 -1.65
CA VAL A 66 37.86 30.80 -2.05
C VAL A 66 39.12 30.42 -2.83
N THR A 67 39.05 30.60 -4.15
CA THR A 67 40.18 30.39 -5.04
C THR A 67 41.15 31.56 -4.88
N ARG A 68 42.19 31.39 -4.05
CA ARG A 68 43.32 32.31 -4.09
C ARG A 68 44.11 32.06 -5.38
N SER A 69 44.06 33.00 -6.32
CA SER A 69 44.91 32.99 -7.51
C SER A 69 46.37 33.13 -7.09
N TYR A 70 47.19 32.11 -7.38
CA TYR A 70 48.64 32.22 -7.22
C TYR A 70 49.23 33.06 -8.36
N LYS A 71 50.01 34.11 -8.02
CA LYS A 71 50.92 34.76 -8.97
C LYS A 71 52.21 33.94 -9.06
N GLU A 72 52.68 33.73 -10.29
CA GLU A 72 53.88 32.94 -10.65
C GLU A 72 55.19 33.43 -10.03
N SER A 73 55.21 34.58 -9.35
CA SER A 73 56.39 35.17 -8.71
C SER A 73 56.81 34.52 -7.39
N ASP A 74 56.01 33.63 -6.81
CA ASP A 74 56.29 33.02 -5.50
C ASP A 74 57.21 31.79 -5.56
N TYR A 75 57.70 31.41 -6.74
CA TYR A 75 58.47 30.18 -6.95
C TYR A 75 59.91 30.25 -6.39
N ASN A 76 60.43 31.44 -6.08
CA ASN A 76 61.85 31.63 -5.77
C ASN A 76 62.17 32.15 -4.35
N ASN A 77 61.28 31.98 -3.37
CA ASN A 77 61.62 32.31 -1.98
C ASN A 77 61.55 31.05 -1.09
N THR A 78 62.63 30.28 -1.10
CA THR A 78 62.90 29.25 -0.09
C THR A 78 63.29 29.94 1.21
N ASN A 79 62.29 30.21 2.05
CA ASN A 79 62.49 30.30 3.50
C ASN A 79 61.21 29.85 4.21
N ASN A 80 61.40 28.88 5.10
CA ASN A 80 60.39 28.12 5.83
C ASN A 80 59.40 29.00 6.61
N ASN A 81 58.11 28.66 6.50
CA ASN A 81 57.24 28.28 7.62
C ASN A 81 55.79 28.11 7.10
N GLY A 82 55.32 26.86 6.99
CA GLY A 82 53.91 26.54 6.78
C GLY A 82 53.38 26.56 5.34
N LYS A 83 54.12 26.02 4.34
CA LYS A 83 53.64 25.97 2.94
C LYS A 83 53.21 24.57 2.48
N LEU A 84 52.04 24.59 1.86
CA LEU A 84 51.27 23.52 1.22
C LEU A 84 52.10 22.73 0.19
N GLU A 85 52.06 21.40 0.29
CA GLU A 85 52.57 20.48 -0.73
C GLU A 85 51.48 20.16 -1.75
N ILE A 86 51.78 20.34 -3.04
CA ILE A 86 50.90 19.98 -4.15
C ILE A 86 51.12 18.50 -4.45
N LEU A 87 50.15 17.64 -4.10
CA LEU A 87 50.21 16.21 -4.45
C LEU A 87 49.74 15.99 -5.91
N LYS A 88 50.71 15.54 -6.73
CA LYS A 88 50.65 14.94 -8.08
C LYS A 88 49.51 15.31 -9.07
N LYS A 89 49.95 15.76 -10.26
CA LYS A 89 49.17 15.96 -11.49
C LYS A 89 48.30 14.74 -11.86
N PHE A 90 46.98 14.87 -11.76
CA PHE A 90 46.03 14.03 -12.53
C PHE A 90 45.70 14.68 -13.89
N ARG A 91 45.31 13.83 -14.85
CA ARG A 91 45.16 14.08 -16.31
C ARG A 91 44.40 15.38 -16.67
N PRO A 92 44.67 15.96 -17.86
CA PRO A 92 44.27 17.32 -18.21
C PRO A 92 42.76 17.44 -18.40
N GLY A 93 42.12 18.27 -17.58
CA GLY A 93 40.69 18.59 -17.70
C GLY A 93 40.13 19.44 -16.56
N LYS A 94 40.64 19.31 -15.33
CA LYS A 94 40.29 20.20 -14.21
C LYS A 94 41.51 20.41 -13.31
N ARG A 95 42.05 21.64 -13.26
CA ARG A 95 43.07 22.03 -12.28
C ARG A 95 42.38 22.23 -10.93
N ARG A 96 42.38 21.23 -10.05
CA ARG A 96 42.17 21.44 -8.61
C ARG A 96 43.50 21.20 -7.91
N VAL A 97 44.05 22.26 -7.31
CA VAL A 97 45.16 22.14 -6.36
C VAL A 97 44.52 21.75 -5.03
N LEU A 98 44.73 20.50 -4.59
CA LEU A 98 44.25 20.02 -3.30
C LEU A 98 45.12 20.61 -2.19
N TYR A 99 44.49 21.33 -1.26
CA TYR A 99 45.13 21.82 -0.03
C TYR A 99 45.25 20.66 0.97
N ARG A 100 46.26 20.70 1.85
CA ARG A 100 46.40 19.74 2.94
C ARG A 100 45.16 19.83 3.85
N ARG A 101 44.58 18.68 4.21
CA ARG A 101 43.53 18.53 5.24
C ARG A 101 43.78 19.50 6.39
N ASN A 102 42.90 20.47 6.60
CA ASN A 102 42.71 20.99 7.95
C ASN A 102 42.03 19.86 8.72
N ASN A 103 42.52 19.53 9.92
CA ASN A 103 41.91 18.54 10.81
C ASN A 103 40.55 19.07 11.35
N LEU A 104 39.61 19.37 10.47
CA LEU A 104 38.24 19.69 10.84
C LEU A 104 37.58 18.40 11.30
N ASN A 105 37.12 18.39 12.54
CA ASN A 105 36.48 17.23 13.12
C ASN A 105 35.04 17.15 12.62
N ALA A 106 34.78 16.30 11.63
CA ALA A 106 33.46 16.13 11.01
C ALA A 106 32.37 15.78 12.05
N THR A 107 32.73 15.03 13.10
CA THR A 107 31.83 14.71 14.20
C THR A 107 31.42 15.95 14.99
N GLU A 108 32.33 16.89 15.24
CA GLU A 108 32.00 18.15 15.94
C GLU A 108 31.12 19.06 15.09
N ILE A 109 31.35 19.09 13.77
CA ILE A 109 30.49 19.83 12.83
C ILE A 109 29.07 19.25 12.82
N ALA A 110 28.93 17.92 12.77
CA ALA A 110 27.64 17.26 12.87
C ALA A 110 26.93 17.53 14.20
N LYS A 111 27.66 17.53 15.33
CA LYS A 111 27.09 17.90 16.65
C LYS A 111 26.58 19.34 16.65
N GLN A 112 27.33 20.27 16.06
CA GLN A 112 26.91 21.66 15.97
C GLN A 112 25.65 21.79 15.11
N PHE A 113 25.61 21.12 13.95
CA PHE A 113 24.42 21.06 13.10
C PHE A 113 23.19 20.55 13.86
N MET A 114 23.32 19.43 14.57
CA MET A 114 22.24 18.88 15.39
C MET A 114 21.79 19.85 16.48
N LYS A 115 22.73 20.48 17.18
CA LYS A 115 22.41 21.47 18.22
C LYS A 115 21.66 22.70 17.67
N GLU A 116 21.99 23.14 16.46
CA GLU A 116 21.38 24.32 15.84
C GLU A 116 19.99 24.02 15.24
N LYS A 117 19.82 22.86 14.60
CA LYS A 117 18.58 22.50 13.89
C LYS A 117 17.61 21.67 14.72
N TYR A 118 18.11 20.84 15.62
CA TYR A 118 17.36 19.85 16.39
C TYR A 118 17.78 19.87 17.87
N PRO A 119 17.68 21.01 18.57
CA PRO A 119 18.26 21.21 19.91
C PRO A 119 17.68 20.30 21.01
N ASN A 120 16.46 19.80 20.81
CA ASN A 120 15.75 18.98 21.79
C ASN A 120 15.83 17.47 21.51
N ILE A 121 16.55 17.08 20.46
CA ILE A 121 16.62 15.70 20.01
C ILE A 121 17.86 15.06 20.59
N GLU A 122 17.67 14.02 21.39
CA GLU A 122 18.75 13.16 21.83
C GLU A 122 19.12 12.18 20.70
N TYR A 123 20.42 11.94 20.48
CA TYR A 123 20.90 11.10 19.41
C TYR A 123 22.19 10.36 19.79
N ILE A 124 22.44 9.25 19.10
CA ILE A 124 23.68 8.47 19.18
C ILE A 124 24.36 8.37 17.81
N PHE A 125 25.68 8.29 17.78
CA PHE A 125 26.42 8.02 16.55
C PHE A 125 26.34 6.53 16.20
N THR A 126 25.85 6.23 15.00
CA THR A 126 25.74 4.85 14.49
C THR A 126 26.89 4.50 13.56
N ASN A 127 27.36 5.45 12.74
CA ASN A 127 28.52 5.26 11.86
C ASN A 127 29.20 6.59 11.50
N ILE A 128 30.52 6.56 11.32
CA ILE A 128 31.33 7.72 10.88
C ILE A 128 32.16 7.28 9.67
N MET A 129 31.81 7.78 8.49
CA MET A 129 32.54 7.51 7.24
C MET A 129 33.39 8.72 6.88
N ASP A 130 34.64 8.73 7.32
CA ASP A 130 35.61 9.80 7.09
C ASP A 130 36.89 9.26 6.44
N PHE A 131 36.86 9.04 5.12
CA PHE A 131 37.96 8.43 4.38
C PHE A 131 38.99 9.45 3.87
N ASP A 132 40.27 9.07 3.82
CA ASP A 132 41.40 9.88 3.32
C ASP A 132 41.29 10.24 1.84
N GLU A 133 40.65 9.37 1.06
CA GLU A 133 40.51 9.50 -0.39
C GLU A 133 39.25 10.28 -0.80
N SER A 134 38.40 10.67 0.17
CA SER A 134 37.18 11.42 -0.05
C SER A 134 37.28 12.85 0.49
N ASP A 135 36.79 13.81 -0.31
CA ASP A 135 36.58 15.21 0.11
C ASP A 135 35.29 15.38 0.95
N ILE A 136 34.53 14.30 1.16
CA ILE A 136 33.27 14.27 1.90
C ILE A 136 33.40 13.33 3.10
N ALA A 137 32.94 13.78 4.27
CA ALA A 137 32.68 12.93 5.43
C ALA A 137 31.18 12.75 5.60
N SER A 138 30.73 11.52 5.86
CA SER A 138 29.32 11.21 6.12
C SER A 138 29.16 10.73 7.55
N ILE A 139 28.33 11.41 8.32
CA ILE A 139 28.08 11.14 9.72
C ILE A 139 26.66 10.59 9.87
N HIS A 140 26.55 9.38 10.37
CA HIS A 140 25.28 8.71 10.63
C HIS A 140 25.00 8.67 12.13
N MET A 141 23.80 9.08 12.49
CA MET A 141 23.26 9.08 13.84
C MET A 141 21.86 8.48 13.81
N ALA A 142 21.35 8.11 14.98
CA ALA A 142 19.95 7.74 15.18
C ALA A 142 19.43 8.48 16.40
N GLN A 143 18.13 8.78 16.43
CA GLN A 143 17.52 9.36 17.61
C GLN A 143 17.59 8.34 18.75
N SER A 144 17.74 8.82 19.97
CA SER A 144 17.75 7.99 21.16
C SER A 144 16.85 8.54 22.25
N ILE A 145 16.48 7.66 23.17
CA ILE A 145 15.84 7.99 24.44
C ILE A 145 16.71 7.37 25.54
N ASN A 146 17.25 8.19 26.44
CA ASN A 146 18.12 7.73 27.53
C ASN A 146 19.32 6.90 27.04
N GLY A 147 19.92 7.30 25.92
CA GLY A 147 21.07 6.65 25.29
C GLY A 147 20.76 5.37 24.53
N VAL A 148 19.49 4.98 24.40
CA VAL A 148 19.05 3.82 23.63
C VAL A 148 18.40 4.29 22.34
N GLU A 149 18.85 3.73 21.22
CA GLU A 149 18.34 4.02 19.86
C GLU A 149 16.81 3.86 19.78
N ILE A 150 16.15 4.65 18.92
CA ILE A 150 14.78 4.42 18.48
C ILE A 150 14.82 3.80 17.08
N LEU A 151 14.20 2.63 16.94
CA LEU A 151 14.05 1.90 15.69
C LEU A 151 13.40 2.80 14.62
N ASN A 152 13.80 2.62 13.37
CA ASN A 152 13.34 3.38 12.21
C ASN A 152 13.65 4.89 12.25
N THR A 153 14.54 5.35 13.14
CA THR A 153 15.10 6.71 13.07
C THR A 153 16.45 6.69 12.38
N ALA A 154 16.72 7.72 11.58
CA ALA A 154 17.99 7.83 10.86
C ALA A 154 18.35 9.29 10.61
N ILE A 155 19.57 9.67 10.96
CA ILE A 155 20.09 11.01 10.76
C ILE A 155 21.40 10.86 9.98
N ASN A 156 21.49 11.46 8.80
CA ASN A 156 22.69 11.51 7.98
C ASN A 156 23.09 12.96 7.75
N VAL A 157 24.36 13.29 7.99
CA VAL A 157 24.94 14.60 7.74
C VAL A 157 26.18 14.44 6.87
N ASN A 158 26.13 14.94 5.63
CA ASN A 158 27.25 14.91 4.69
C ASN A 158 27.99 16.25 4.71
N ILE A 159 29.29 16.21 4.94
CA ILE A 159 30.13 17.37 5.23
C ILE A 159 31.24 17.48 4.19
N ASP A 160 31.40 18.65 3.60
CA ASP A 160 32.55 18.99 2.75
C ASP A 160 33.77 19.20 3.63
N LYS A 161 34.75 18.30 3.55
CA LYS A 161 35.92 18.31 4.43
C LYS A 161 36.87 19.47 4.16
N LEU A 162 36.76 20.09 2.99
CA LEU A 162 37.61 21.21 2.58
C LEU A 162 37.11 22.54 3.17
N SER A 163 35.81 22.77 3.17
CA SER A 163 35.19 24.00 3.70
C SER A 163 34.63 23.86 5.12
N GLY A 164 34.34 22.64 5.58
CA GLY A 164 33.61 22.37 6.82
C GLY A 164 32.10 22.59 6.72
N GLY A 165 31.56 22.85 5.51
CA GLY A 165 30.12 23.07 5.32
C GLY A 165 29.33 21.77 5.16
N ILE A 166 28.06 21.81 5.56
CA ILE A 166 27.10 20.75 5.27
C ILE A 166 26.76 20.80 3.77
N ILE A 167 26.79 19.65 3.11
CA ILE A 167 26.40 19.48 1.70
C ILE A 167 24.96 19.00 1.60
N SER A 168 24.58 18.06 2.47
CA SER A 168 23.22 17.56 2.60
C SER A 168 22.99 16.95 3.98
N SER A 169 21.73 16.93 4.40
CA SER A 169 21.29 16.24 5.60
C SER A 169 20.00 15.49 5.33
N GLY A 170 19.87 14.26 5.79
CA GLY A 170 18.60 13.53 5.87
C GLY A 170 18.29 13.23 7.33
N VAL A 171 17.13 13.63 7.83
CA VAL A 171 16.79 13.53 9.26
C VAL A 171 15.40 12.92 9.40
N SER A 172 15.35 11.69 9.88
CA SER A 172 14.14 10.92 10.18
C SER A 172 14.06 10.68 11.68
N ILE A 173 13.25 11.50 12.36
CA ILE A 173 13.16 11.58 13.82
C ILE A 173 11.73 11.94 14.26
N TRP A 174 11.43 11.69 15.53
CA TRP A 174 10.20 12.10 16.20
C TRP A 174 10.45 13.35 17.05
N ASN A 175 9.59 14.37 16.95
CA ASN A 175 9.82 15.63 17.65
C ASN A 175 9.51 15.58 19.15
N ASP A 176 8.49 14.82 19.56
CA ASP A 176 7.94 14.84 20.93
C ASP A 176 7.73 13.41 21.48
N ILE A 177 8.64 12.49 21.15
CA ILE A 177 8.54 11.09 21.57
C ILE A 177 9.15 10.87 22.96
N GLU A 178 8.38 10.24 23.83
CA GLU A 178 8.76 9.90 25.20
C GLU A 178 8.58 8.39 25.46
N PRO A 179 9.24 7.79 26.48
CA PRO A 179 8.93 6.42 26.88
C PRO A 179 7.45 6.28 27.25
N ALA A 180 6.79 5.24 26.72
CA ALA A 180 5.42 4.91 27.08
C ALA A 180 5.31 4.64 28.60
N ASN A 181 4.39 5.32 29.28
CA ASN A 181 4.10 5.15 30.71
C ASN A 181 3.18 3.94 30.94
N ASN A 182 3.65 2.73 30.59
CA ASN A 182 2.87 1.52 30.85
C ASN A 182 2.96 1.11 32.33
N ALA A 183 2.02 1.62 33.13
CA ALA A 183 1.86 1.34 34.55
C ALA A 183 1.29 -0.07 34.87
N MET A 184 1.55 -1.09 34.04
CA MET A 184 0.93 -2.43 34.19
C MET A 184 1.87 -3.58 34.56
N SER A 185 3.20 -3.40 34.53
CA SER A 185 4.16 -4.40 35.04
C SER A 185 5.35 -3.71 35.72
N THR A 186 5.67 -4.09 36.95
CA THR A 186 6.89 -3.64 37.66
C THR A 186 8.12 -4.49 37.32
N GLU A 187 7.97 -5.58 36.56
CA GLU A 187 9.04 -6.51 36.21
C GLU A 187 9.29 -6.45 34.69
N GLN A 188 10.43 -5.90 34.29
CA GLN A 188 10.87 -5.84 32.90
C GLN A 188 11.46 -7.19 32.50
N ILE A 189 11.10 -7.71 31.32
CA ILE A 189 11.67 -8.97 30.86
C ILE A 189 13.16 -8.82 30.52
N ASP A 190 13.96 -9.78 30.93
CA ASP A 190 15.37 -9.81 30.56
C ASP A 190 15.59 -10.45 29.17
N LEU A 191 16.84 -10.43 28.69
CA LEU A 191 17.17 -10.97 27.36
C LEU A 191 17.01 -12.50 27.30
N LYS A 192 17.25 -13.24 28.40
CA LYS A 192 17.06 -14.69 28.43
C LYS A 192 15.57 -15.01 28.35
N GLU A 193 14.75 -14.29 29.10
CA GLU A 193 13.30 -14.39 29.05
C GLU A 193 12.77 -14.08 27.65
N ALA A 194 13.29 -13.04 26.97
CA ALA A 194 12.90 -12.75 25.59
C ALA A 194 13.20 -13.91 24.62
N VAL A 195 14.35 -14.58 24.76
CA VAL A 195 14.73 -15.76 23.97
C VAL A 195 13.81 -16.96 24.27
N ILE A 196 13.44 -17.15 25.53
CA ILE A 196 12.51 -18.20 25.97
C ILE A 196 11.10 -17.94 25.44
N ILE A 197 10.59 -16.72 25.59
CA ILE A 197 9.31 -16.23 25.06
C ILE A 197 9.21 -16.49 23.56
N VAL A 198 10.29 -16.24 22.80
CA VAL A 198 10.32 -16.53 21.37
C VAL A 198 10.17 -18.02 21.08
N ASN A 199 10.87 -18.89 21.81
CA ASN A 199 10.75 -20.33 21.62
C ASN A 199 9.38 -20.88 22.03
N GLU A 200 8.84 -20.40 23.15
CA GLU A 200 7.55 -20.85 23.71
C GLU A 200 6.37 -20.36 22.88
N ASN A 201 6.38 -19.10 22.43
CA ASN A 201 5.28 -18.53 21.66
C ASN A 201 5.30 -18.94 20.19
N LEU A 202 6.48 -19.14 19.59
CA LEU A 202 6.60 -19.51 18.18
C LEU A 202 6.73 -21.01 17.95
N GLU A 203 6.84 -21.82 19.01
CA GLU A 203 6.98 -23.29 18.96
C GLU A 203 8.09 -23.76 17.98
N ILE A 204 9.16 -22.97 17.83
CA ILE A 204 10.22 -23.22 16.83
C ILE A 204 11.04 -24.47 17.18
N SER A 205 11.20 -24.76 18.48
CA SER A 205 11.88 -25.96 18.96
C SER A 205 11.03 -26.71 19.99
N ASP A 206 10.98 -28.03 19.84
CA ASP A 206 10.40 -28.95 20.85
C ASP A 206 11.24 -28.98 22.15
N LYS A 207 12.40 -28.31 22.20
CA LYS A 207 13.27 -28.26 23.39
C LYS A 207 12.86 -27.09 24.28
N THR A 208 12.60 -27.39 25.55
CA THR A 208 12.53 -26.37 26.59
C THR A 208 13.90 -25.73 26.78
N ILE A 209 13.94 -24.40 26.81
CA ILE A 209 15.17 -23.64 27.02
C ILE A 209 15.38 -23.49 28.52
N ASP A 210 16.46 -24.07 29.02
CA ASP A 210 16.94 -23.80 30.38
C ASP A 210 17.68 -22.45 30.38
N PRO A 211 17.24 -21.45 31.17
CA PRO A 211 17.92 -20.16 31.27
C PRO A 211 19.42 -20.29 31.59
N ASP A 212 19.85 -21.34 32.29
CA ASP A 212 21.25 -21.56 32.65
C ASP A 212 22.12 -21.99 31.46
N GLN A 213 21.50 -22.49 30.39
CA GLN A 213 22.18 -22.85 29.13
C GLN A 213 22.39 -21.65 28.21
N LEU A 214 21.69 -20.53 28.45
CA LEU A 214 21.88 -19.30 27.69
C LEU A 214 23.06 -18.50 28.24
N HIS A 215 24.08 -18.31 27.40
CA HIS A 215 25.22 -17.45 27.71
C HIS A 215 25.16 -16.16 26.90
N ILE A 216 25.20 -15.03 27.60
CA ILE A 216 25.14 -13.69 27.00
C ILE A 216 26.55 -13.10 27.03
N GLU A 217 27.08 -12.75 25.86
CA GLU A 217 28.32 -12.00 25.72
C GLU A 217 28.04 -10.64 25.07
N LYS A 218 28.69 -9.58 25.57
CA LYS A 218 28.60 -8.26 24.94
C LYS A 218 29.35 -8.29 23.61
N ALA A 219 28.66 -7.94 22.53
CA ALA A 219 29.22 -7.83 21.20
C ALA A 219 29.49 -6.35 20.83
N PHE A 220 29.56 -6.05 19.53
CA PHE A 220 29.77 -4.70 19.02
C PHE A 220 28.47 -3.89 19.00
N ASN A 221 28.57 -2.56 18.92
CA ASN A 221 27.45 -1.62 18.70
C ASN A 221 26.24 -1.84 19.64
N ASN A 222 26.47 -2.01 20.94
CA ASN A 222 25.43 -2.29 21.94
C ASN A 222 24.59 -3.55 21.67
N ARG A 223 25.08 -4.46 20.83
CA ARG A 223 24.50 -5.79 20.66
C ARG A 223 25.07 -6.78 21.67
N TYR A 224 24.30 -7.81 21.93
CA TYR A 224 24.65 -8.97 22.73
C TYR A 224 24.60 -10.18 21.81
N LYS A 225 25.58 -11.08 21.93
CA LYS A 225 25.48 -12.41 21.34
C LYS A 225 25.01 -13.37 22.42
N VAL A 226 23.97 -14.13 22.10
CA VAL A 226 23.43 -15.17 22.98
C VAL A 226 23.81 -16.51 22.37
N THR A 227 24.42 -17.40 23.16
CA THR A 227 24.74 -18.77 22.75
C THR A 227 23.95 -19.77 23.58
N GLY A 228 23.77 -20.99 23.06
CA GLY A 228 22.90 -22.01 23.67
C GLY A 228 21.45 -21.91 23.22
N VAL A 229 21.17 -21.25 22.09
CA VAL A 229 19.82 -21.04 21.56
C VAL A 229 19.43 -22.23 20.67
N PRO A 230 18.54 -23.13 21.11
CA PRO A 230 18.31 -24.42 20.43
C PRO A 230 17.58 -24.31 19.09
N TYR A 231 16.89 -23.19 18.84
CA TYR A 231 16.20 -22.93 17.58
C TYR A 231 17.07 -22.19 16.55
N SER A 232 18.28 -21.76 16.93
CA SER A 232 19.22 -21.16 15.99
C SER A 232 19.97 -22.24 15.20
N TYR A 233 20.22 -22.00 13.92
CA TYR A 233 21.01 -22.86 13.04
C TYR A 233 22.41 -23.17 13.61
N ASP A 234 23.09 -22.15 14.14
CA ASP A 234 24.44 -22.27 14.70
C ASP A 234 24.46 -22.29 16.24
N GLY A 235 23.27 -22.30 16.87
CA GLY A 235 23.10 -22.24 18.31
C GLY A 235 23.26 -20.83 18.90
N THR A 236 23.30 -19.79 18.06
CA THR A 236 23.51 -18.40 18.49
C THR A 236 22.49 -17.41 17.91
N LEU A 237 22.27 -16.29 18.60
CA LEU A 237 21.56 -15.14 18.04
C LEU A 237 22.22 -13.83 18.47
N MET A 238 21.98 -12.77 17.72
CA MET A 238 22.34 -11.40 18.09
C MET A 238 21.12 -10.71 18.67
N ALA A 239 21.31 -9.87 19.68
CA ALA A 239 20.23 -9.12 20.30
C ALA A 239 20.63 -7.69 20.59
N ARG A 240 19.70 -6.74 20.59
CA ARG A 240 19.91 -5.41 21.18
C ARG A 240 18.65 -4.92 21.87
N LYS A 241 18.85 -4.05 22.87
CA LYS A 241 17.78 -3.25 23.44
C LYS A 241 17.62 -1.99 22.59
N ILE A 242 16.40 -1.72 22.14
CA ILE A 242 16.05 -0.57 21.31
C ILE A 242 14.65 -0.08 21.69
N TYR A 243 14.29 1.16 21.37
CA TYR A 243 12.92 1.66 21.46
C TYR A 243 12.21 1.50 20.11
N THR A 244 10.89 1.28 20.11
CA THR A 244 10.07 1.38 18.90
C THR A 244 8.92 2.35 19.13
N GLY A 245 8.59 3.17 18.13
CA GLY A 245 7.47 4.10 18.24
C GLY A 245 6.15 3.36 18.19
N VAL A 246 5.32 3.51 19.22
CA VAL A 246 3.96 2.93 19.30
C VAL A 246 2.90 3.95 18.91
N ASN A 247 3.19 5.24 19.08
CA ASN A 247 2.46 6.36 18.49
C ASN A 247 3.44 7.54 18.29
N PRO A 248 3.04 8.65 17.65
CA PRO A 248 3.96 9.76 17.37
C PRO A 248 4.61 10.42 18.60
N THR A 249 4.08 10.16 19.80
CA THR A 249 4.53 10.75 21.07
C THR A 249 5.04 9.72 22.09
N GLU A 250 4.89 8.42 21.84
CA GLU A 250 5.26 7.37 22.78
C GLU A 250 6.08 6.25 22.13
N ALA A 251 7.13 5.81 22.82
CA ALA A 251 7.98 4.70 22.43
C ALA A 251 7.99 3.58 23.49
N GLU A 252 7.89 2.33 23.03
CA GLU A 252 8.02 1.15 23.88
C GLU A 252 9.45 0.57 23.77
N PRO A 253 10.11 0.21 24.89
CA PRO A 253 11.39 -0.50 24.86
C PRO A 253 11.18 -1.96 24.43
N ILE A 254 12.04 -2.45 23.53
CA ILE A 254 11.97 -3.80 22.96
C ILE A 254 13.35 -4.49 22.96
N TRP A 255 13.33 -5.83 22.93
CA TRP A 255 14.45 -6.66 22.52
C TRP A 255 14.30 -6.98 21.03
N GLU A 256 15.23 -6.48 20.19
CA GLU A 256 15.37 -6.90 18.79
C GLU A 256 16.35 -8.08 18.75
N LEU A 257 15.88 -9.25 18.35
CA LEU A 257 16.64 -10.48 18.17
C LEU A 257 16.84 -10.74 16.68
N THR A 258 18.08 -10.99 16.27
CA THR A 258 18.44 -11.43 14.92
C THR A 258 18.98 -12.85 15.01
N VAL A 259 18.25 -13.81 14.44
CA VAL A 259 18.55 -15.24 14.56
C VAL A 259 18.44 -15.94 13.23
N GLU A 260 19.41 -16.78 12.89
CA GLU A 260 19.32 -17.67 11.74
C GLU A 260 18.58 -18.94 12.17
N ILE A 261 17.46 -19.26 11.53
CA ILE A 261 16.68 -20.49 11.75
C ILE A 261 16.71 -21.24 10.42
N ASP A 262 17.26 -22.45 10.43
CA ASP A 262 17.64 -23.22 9.24
C ASP A 262 18.59 -22.47 8.31
N ILE A 263 18.10 -21.86 7.23
CA ILE A 263 18.91 -21.09 6.25
C ILE A 263 18.47 -19.63 6.15
N ASN A 264 17.47 -19.23 6.95
CA ASN A 264 16.84 -17.93 6.88
C ASN A 264 17.19 -17.11 8.12
N LEU A 265 17.44 -15.83 7.92
CA LEU A 265 17.73 -14.88 8.97
C LEU A 265 16.43 -14.17 9.34
N TYR A 266 16.09 -14.20 10.62
CA TYR A 266 14.88 -13.59 11.16
C TYR A 266 15.23 -12.40 12.06
N VAL A 267 14.40 -11.35 12.01
CA VAL A 267 14.37 -10.25 12.98
C VAL A 267 13.09 -10.37 13.80
N ILE A 268 13.23 -10.45 15.12
CA ILE A 268 12.13 -10.67 16.06
C ILE A 268 12.17 -9.57 17.13
N CYS A 269 11.07 -8.85 17.34
CA CYS A 269 10.99 -7.79 18.33
C CYS A 269 10.08 -8.21 19.48
N VAL A 270 10.57 -8.19 20.72
CA VAL A 270 9.82 -8.55 21.92
C VAL A 270 9.69 -7.34 22.84
N GLY A 271 8.47 -6.98 23.23
CA GLY A 271 8.20 -5.84 24.12
C GLY A 271 8.76 -6.07 25.52
N ILE A 272 9.64 -5.20 26.00
CA ILE A 272 10.35 -5.40 27.28
C ILE A 272 9.39 -5.34 28.47
N ASN A 273 8.35 -4.51 28.37
CA ASN A 273 7.38 -4.32 29.45
C ASN A 273 6.23 -5.33 29.38
N THR A 274 6.00 -5.93 28.21
CA THR A 274 4.79 -6.71 27.92
C THR A 274 5.08 -8.20 27.72
N GLY A 275 6.28 -8.58 27.29
CA GLY A 275 6.58 -9.95 26.86
C GLY A 275 5.99 -10.31 25.50
N ASN A 276 5.29 -9.39 24.84
CA ASN A 276 4.62 -9.65 23.58
C ASN A 276 5.63 -9.65 22.43
N ILE A 277 5.47 -10.57 21.47
CA ILE A 277 6.19 -10.49 20.19
C ILE A 277 5.50 -9.41 19.34
N ILE A 278 6.19 -8.30 19.15
CA ILE A 278 5.74 -7.12 18.40
C ILE A 278 6.00 -7.29 16.90
N GLN A 279 7.07 -7.99 16.53
CA GLN A 279 7.44 -8.22 15.13
C GLN A 279 8.13 -9.58 14.97
N PHE A 280 7.87 -10.26 13.85
CA PHE A 280 8.58 -11.47 13.43
C PHE A 280 8.75 -11.47 11.91
N GLN A 281 9.94 -11.13 11.41
CA GLN A 281 10.24 -10.91 10.00
C GLN A 281 11.33 -11.84 9.50
N ASP A 282 11.10 -12.51 8.36
CA ASP A 282 12.15 -13.18 7.57
C ASP A 282 12.84 -12.12 6.71
N ILE A 283 14.16 -11.98 6.83
CA ILE A 283 14.95 -11.01 6.06
C ILE A 283 15.86 -11.70 5.03
N THR A 284 15.75 -13.02 4.84
CA THR A 284 16.49 -13.79 3.83
C THR A 284 15.61 -14.21 2.65
N ASN A 285 14.35 -14.60 2.89
CA ASN A 285 13.44 -14.98 1.82
C ASN A 285 12.56 -13.80 1.40
N HIS A 286 12.81 -13.31 0.19
CA HIS A 286 11.94 -12.35 -0.47
C HIS A 286 10.90 -13.07 -1.31
N VAL A 287 9.63 -12.68 -1.19
CA VAL A 287 8.57 -13.19 -2.06
C VAL A 287 8.66 -12.52 -3.42
N THR A 288 8.55 -13.29 -4.50
CA THR A 288 8.55 -12.75 -5.86
C THR A 288 7.28 -13.09 -6.63
N TYR A 289 6.80 -12.13 -7.44
CA TYR A 289 5.60 -12.27 -8.26
C TYR A 289 5.90 -11.84 -9.68
N ARG A 290 5.74 -12.75 -10.65
CA ARG A 290 5.74 -12.37 -12.07
C ARG A 290 4.32 -12.07 -12.51
N VAL A 291 3.99 -10.83 -12.82
CA VAL A 291 2.58 -10.39 -12.96
C VAL A 291 2.43 -9.27 -13.98
N VAL A 292 1.20 -8.99 -14.40
CA VAL A 292 0.89 -7.81 -15.21
C VAL A 292 1.07 -6.59 -14.31
N PRO A 293 1.95 -5.63 -14.65
CA PRO A 293 2.14 -4.43 -13.84
C PRO A 293 0.80 -3.74 -13.54
N LEU A 294 0.60 -3.24 -12.32
CA LEU A 294 -0.69 -2.67 -11.92
C LEU A 294 -1.10 -1.46 -12.79
N ASN A 295 -0.14 -0.67 -13.28
CA ASN A 295 -0.38 0.44 -14.21
C ASN A 295 -0.63 0.00 -15.67
N ARG A 296 -0.84 -1.30 -15.91
CA ARG A 296 -1.15 -1.89 -17.20
C ARG A 296 -2.47 -2.63 -17.12
N SER A 297 -3.27 -2.49 -18.17
CA SER A 297 -4.65 -3.00 -18.17
C SER A 297 -4.70 -4.52 -18.21
N HIS A 298 -3.88 -5.16 -19.06
CA HIS A 298 -3.95 -6.60 -19.24
C HIS A 298 -2.68 -7.16 -19.89
N VAL A 299 -2.54 -8.49 -19.89
CA VAL A 299 -1.37 -9.20 -20.44
C VAL A 299 -1.12 -8.95 -21.94
N GLY A 300 -2.17 -8.72 -22.73
CA GLY A 300 -2.04 -8.36 -24.16
C GLY A 300 -1.42 -6.98 -24.45
N ASN A 301 -1.34 -6.07 -23.48
CA ASN A 301 -0.78 -4.72 -23.70
C ASN A 301 0.58 -4.49 -23.00
N SER A 302 1.06 -5.49 -22.24
CA SER A 302 2.29 -5.40 -21.48
C SER A 302 2.87 -6.78 -21.20
N ALA A 303 4.19 -6.89 -21.30
CA ALA A 303 4.90 -8.01 -20.72
C ALA A 303 4.69 -8.04 -19.20
N ARG A 304 4.63 -9.26 -18.65
CA ARG A 304 4.64 -9.50 -17.20
C ARG A 304 6.03 -9.23 -16.62
N VAL A 305 6.08 -8.59 -15.45
CA VAL A 305 7.29 -8.16 -14.74
C VAL A 305 7.36 -8.86 -13.38
N THR A 306 8.58 -9.14 -12.91
CA THR A 306 8.81 -9.70 -11.58
C THR A 306 8.98 -8.57 -10.55
N TYR A 307 8.17 -8.60 -9.51
CA TYR A 307 8.28 -7.73 -8.33
C TYR A 307 8.73 -8.53 -7.11
N THR A 308 9.53 -7.91 -6.25
CA THR A 308 10.05 -8.49 -5.02
C THR A 308 9.46 -7.75 -3.83
N ASP A 309 8.89 -8.48 -2.86
CA ASP A 309 8.24 -7.92 -1.66
C ASP A 309 7.33 -6.69 -1.91
N PRO A 310 6.36 -6.81 -2.84
CA PRO A 310 5.56 -5.68 -3.31
C PRO A 310 4.58 -5.09 -2.28
N TYR A 311 4.41 -5.72 -1.12
CA TYR A 311 3.47 -5.29 -0.09
C TYR A 311 3.83 -3.92 0.50
N LEU A 312 2.80 -3.10 0.75
CA LEU A 312 2.94 -1.83 1.45
C LEU A 312 2.68 -2.08 2.94
N SER A 313 3.63 -1.71 3.79
CA SER A 313 3.62 -2.06 5.22
C SER A 313 2.46 -1.46 6.00
N LEU A 314 1.86 -0.36 5.52
CA LEU A 314 0.73 0.27 6.18
C LEU A 314 -0.52 -0.64 6.16
N GLY A 315 -0.88 -1.17 4.97
CA GLY A 315 -1.99 -2.11 4.81
C GLY A 315 -1.62 -3.56 5.17
N SER A 316 -0.38 -3.96 4.89
CA SER A 316 0.09 -5.35 5.01
C SER A 316 1.37 -5.44 5.84
N ARG A 317 1.28 -5.10 7.14
CA ARG A 317 2.42 -5.07 8.07
C ARG A 317 3.21 -6.38 8.18
N ASN A 318 2.53 -7.52 7.98
CA ASN A 318 3.13 -8.85 8.05
C ASN A 318 3.44 -9.44 6.66
N GLY A 319 3.30 -8.65 5.59
CA GLY A 319 3.25 -9.13 4.21
C GLY A 319 1.91 -9.78 3.87
N TRP A 320 1.76 -10.25 2.63
CA TRP A 320 0.49 -10.78 2.12
C TRP A 320 0.21 -12.23 2.52
N HIS A 321 1.22 -12.98 2.96
CA HIS A 321 1.15 -14.42 3.24
C HIS A 321 1.11 -14.75 4.73
N ASN A 322 0.71 -13.80 5.56
CA ASN A 322 0.68 -13.96 7.00
C ASN A 322 -0.51 -13.18 7.56
N ASP A 323 -1.49 -13.89 8.12
CA ASP A 323 -2.65 -13.26 8.76
C ASP A 323 -2.38 -12.88 10.23
N GLY A 324 -1.21 -13.21 10.77
CA GLY A 324 -0.84 -13.02 12.17
C GLY A 324 -1.09 -14.24 13.06
N THR A 325 -1.86 -15.22 12.57
CA THR A 325 -2.04 -16.55 13.19
C THR A 325 -1.31 -17.62 12.38
N TYR A 326 -1.52 -17.63 11.07
CA TYR A 326 -0.98 -18.59 10.13
C TYR A 326 -0.07 -17.90 9.10
N ARG A 327 0.96 -18.64 8.70
CA ARG A 327 1.79 -18.31 7.54
C ARG A 327 1.47 -19.25 6.40
N TYR A 328 1.31 -18.69 5.21
CA TYR A 328 0.96 -19.40 4.00
C TYR A 328 2.15 -19.46 3.05
N GLN A 329 2.28 -20.57 2.32
CA GLN A 329 3.24 -20.72 1.21
C GLN A 329 2.56 -20.62 -0.16
N ASP A 330 1.25 -20.44 -0.18
CA ASP A 330 0.41 -20.37 -1.37
C ASP A 330 -0.31 -19.02 -1.48
N THR A 331 -1.18 -18.84 -2.47
CA THR A 331 -1.93 -17.58 -2.69
C THR A 331 -3.07 -17.37 -1.67
N ARG A 332 -2.72 -17.34 -0.38
CA ARG A 332 -3.60 -17.03 0.76
C ARG A 332 -2.89 -16.13 1.77
N GLY A 333 -3.66 -15.33 2.50
CA GLY A 333 -3.19 -14.65 3.69
C GLY A 333 -4.23 -13.69 4.25
N ASN A 334 -3.77 -12.59 4.88
CA ASN A 334 -4.67 -11.74 5.66
C ASN A 334 -5.76 -11.09 4.82
N ASN A 335 -5.41 -10.58 3.64
CA ASN A 335 -6.31 -9.72 2.87
C ASN A 335 -7.07 -10.52 1.79
N VAL A 336 -6.48 -11.60 1.29
CA VAL A 336 -6.95 -12.31 0.09
C VAL A 336 -6.74 -13.81 0.22
N GLN A 337 -7.70 -14.59 -0.25
CA GLN A 337 -7.57 -16.04 -0.42
C GLN A 337 -8.09 -16.44 -1.80
N VAL A 338 -7.24 -17.10 -2.60
CA VAL A 338 -7.58 -17.50 -3.98
C VAL A 338 -7.96 -18.98 -4.04
N TYR A 339 -9.06 -19.27 -4.73
CA TYR A 339 -9.61 -20.60 -4.99
C TYR A 339 -9.88 -20.77 -6.48
N GLU A 340 -9.81 -22.01 -6.98
CA GLU A 340 -10.27 -22.37 -8.31
C GLU A 340 -11.68 -23.00 -8.24
N ASN A 341 -12.55 -22.64 -9.19
CA ASN A 341 -13.84 -23.32 -9.38
C ASN A 341 -14.03 -23.82 -10.82
N GLY A 342 -13.07 -24.61 -11.30
CA GLY A 342 -12.99 -25.08 -12.69
C GLY A 342 -14.02 -26.15 -13.08
N ASP A 343 -14.70 -26.77 -12.13
CA ASP A 343 -15.85 -27.66 -12.34
C ASP A 343 -17.20 -26.92 -12.38
N GLY A 344 -17.25 -25.72 -11.81
CA GLY A 344 -18.43 -24.86 -11.75
C GLY A 344 -19.40 -25.25 -10.65
N ASP A 345 -18.95 -26.02 -9.66
CA ASP A 345 -19.80 -26.45 -8.55
C ASP A 345 -20.17 -25.26 -7.64
N LYS A 346 -21.29 -25.42 -6.93
CA LYS A 346 -21.81 -24.36 -6.04
C LYS A 346 -21.03 -24.25 -4.74
N ASP A 347 -20.51 -25.39 -4.29
CA ASP A 347 -19.67 -25.49 -3.12
C ASP A 347 -18.22 -25.39 -3.59
N LEU A 348 -17.48 -24.42 -3.06
CA LEU A 348 -16.06 -24.31 -3.35
C LEU A 348 -15.34 -25.46 -2.66
N ASP A 349 -14.59 -26.26 -3.42
CA ASP A 349 -13.70 -27.22 -2.82
C ASP A 349 -12.55 -26.48 -2.12
N GLU A 350 -12.57 -26.45 -0.80
CA GLU A 350 -11.50 -25.80 -0.03
C GLU A 350 -10.12 -26.43 -0.29
N ASN A 351 -10.06 -27.65 -0.86
CA ASN A 351 -8.80 -28.28 -1.28
C ASN A 351 -8.24 -27.72 -2.59
N THR A 352 -8.98 -26.93 -3.36
CA THR A 352 -8.47 -26.21 -4.55
C THR A 352 -7.92 -24.82 -4.18
N SER A 353 -7.79 -24.52 -2.89
CA SER A 353 -7.23 -23.26 -2.41
C SER A 353 -5.74 -23.14 -2.72
N GLY A 354 -5.34 -21.99 -3.23
CA GLY A 354 -3.94 -21.58 -3.23
C GLY A 354 -3.07 -22.23 -4.31
N VAL A 355 -2.29 -21.41 -5.02
CA VAL A 355 -1.15 -21.92 -5.79
C VAL A 355 0.11 -21.77 -4.96
N ASP A 356 0.77 -22.88 -4.66
CA ASP A 356 1.99 -22.96 -3.85
C ASP A 356 3.21 -22.34 -4.57
N GLY A 357 3.84 -21.35 -3.93
CA GLY A 357 5.08 -20.70 -4.37
C GLY A 357 6.35 -21.45 -3.97
N GLY A 358 6.21 -22.56 -3.25
CA GLY A 358 7.27 -23.36 -2.67
C GLY A 358 7.99 -22.65 -1.52
N LYS A 359 9.01 -23.32 -0.97
CA LYS A 359 9.82 -22.82 0.14
C LYS A 359 10.48 -21.47 -0.12
N ASP A 360 10.78 -21.18 -1.39
CA ASP A 360 11.42 -19.94 -1.82
C ASP A 360 10.41 -18.81 -2.07
N MET A 361 9.09 -19.06 -1.90
CA MET A 361 8.01 -18.08 -2.11
C MET A 361 8.06 -17.43 -3.51
N LYS A 362 8.28 -18.24 -4.55
CA LYS A 362 8.42 -17.77 -5.95
C LYS A 362 7.15 -18.01 -6.75
N PHE A 363 6.36 -16.96 -6.93
CA PHE A 363 5.12 -16.98 -7.72
C PHE A 363 5.38 -16.50 -9.17
N GLU A 364 6.46 -17.01 -9.77
CA GLU A 364 6.96 -16.62 -11.10
C GLU A 364 6.45 -17.53 -12.24
N PHE A 365 5.20 -17.96 -12.16
CA PHE A 365 4.64 -18.94 -13.10
C PHE A 365 4.61 -18.42 -14.55
N ILE A 366 4.92 -19.30 -15.50
CA ILE A 366 4.90 -19.01 -16.94
C ILE A 366 3.44 -18.77 -17.38
N TYR A 367 3.26 -17.74 -18.23
CA TYR A 367 2.04 -17.54 -19.00
C TYR A 367 2.39 -17.85 -20.46
N ASP A 368 1.61 -18.73 -21.06
CA ASP A 368 1.74 -19.16 -22.44
C ASP A 368 0.51 -18.68 -23.23
N GLU A 369 0.72 -17.69 -24.08
CA GLU A 369 -0.33 -17.05 -24.88
C GLU A 369 -0.83 -17.94 -26.04
N GLU A 370 -0.09 -19.00 -26.38
CA GLU A 370 -0.46 -19.94 -27.44
C GLU A 370 -1.45 -21.01 -26.94
N LYS A 371 -1.72 -21.07 -25.64
CA LYS A 371 -2.67 -22.02 -25.05
C LYS A 371 -4.11 -21.56 -25.23
N GLU A 372 -4.92 -22.43 -25.82
CA GLU A 372 -6.36 -22.21 -26.01
C GLU A 372 -7.17 -22.41 -24.71
N SER A 373 -6.63 -23.16 -23.74
CA SER A 373 -7.29 -23.45 -22.46
C SER A 373 -6.72 -22.58 -21.35
N ILE A 374 -7.58 -21.83 -20.66
CA ILE A 374 -7.18 -21.01 -19.52
C ILE A 374 -6.60 -21.83 -18.36
N LYS A 375 -6.96 -23.13 -18.27
CA LYS A 375 -6.44 -24.05 -17.25
C LYS A 375 -4.91 -24.20 -17.35
N ASP A 376 -4.34 -24.10 -18.53
CA ASP A 376 -2.90 -24.22 -18.72
C ASP A 376 -2.12 -23.03 -18.12
N ASN A 377 -2.79 -21.89 -17.94
CA ASN A 377 -2.23 -20.67 -17.36
C ASN A 377 -2.71 -20.40 -15.92
N GLN A 378 -3.43 -21.34 -15.30
CA GLN A 378 -4.12 -21.14 -14.03
C GLN A 378 -3.19 -20.72 -12.88
N LYS A 379 -1.97 -21.27 -12.81
CA LYS A 379 -1.01 -20.86 -11.77
C LYS A 379 -0.59 -19.40 -11.91
N ALA A 380 -0.37 -18.96 -13.15
CA ALA A 380 -0.07 -17.57 -13.45
C ALA A 380 -1.28 -16.67 -13.18
N ALA A 381 -2.51 -17.13 -13.45
CA ALA A 381 -3.75 -16.42 -13.17
C ALA A 381 -3.94 -16.21 -11.66
N ALA A 382 -3.79 -17.27 -10.85
CA ALA A 382 -3.87 -17.21 -9.39
C ALA A 382 -2.85 -16.23 -8.79
N SER A 383 -1.59 -16.30 -9.24
CA SER A 383 -0.53 -15.37 -8.81
C SER A 383 -0.85 -13.93 -9.21
N ASN A 384 -1.34 -13.69 -10.43
CA ASN A 384 -1.69 -12.35 -10.90
C ASN A 384 -2.83 -11.73 -10.08
N VAL A 385 -3.94 -12.45 -9.92
CA VAL A 385 -5.08 -11.92 -9.16
C VAL A 385 -4.76 -11.75 -7.67
N PHE A 386 -3.97 -12.65 -7.08
CA PHE A 386 -3.50 -12.51 -5.69
C PHE A 386 -2.70 -11.22 -5.51
N TYR A 387 -1.75 -10.96 -6.42
CA TYR A 387 -0.93 -9.76 -6.41
C TYR A 387 -1.77 -8.49 -6.56
N VAL A 388 -2.65 -8.43 -7.57
CA VAL A 388 -3.45 -7.23 -7.86
C VAL A 388 -4.43 -6.95 -6.71
N THR A 389 -5.10 -7.98 -6.20
CA THR A 389 -6.10 -7.85 -5.12
C THR A 389 -5.45 -7.41 -3.81
N ASN A 390 -4.25 -7.91 -3.48
CA ASN A 390 -3.52 -7.45 -2.30
C ASN A 390 -2.98 -6.02 -2.46
N LEU A 391 -2.50 -5.63 -3.64
CA LEU A 391 -2.11 -4.23 -3.87
C LEU A 391 -3.31 -3.29 -3.78
N LEU A 392 -4.48 -3.72 -4.24
CA LEU A 392 -5.70 -2.93 -4.08
C LEU A 392 -6.09 -2.78 -2.62
N HIS A 393 -5.98 -3.84 -1.82
CA HIS A 393 -6.12 -3.73 -0.38
C HIS A 393 -5.17 -2.68 0.20
N ASP A 394 -3.88 -2.80 -0.08
CA ASP A 394 -2.84 -1.90 0.46
C ASP A 394 -3.05 -0.45 0.02
N LEU A 395 -3.37 -0.24 -1.27
CA LEU A 395 -3.66 1.08 -1.81
C LEU A 395 -4.92 1.69 -1.20
N TYR A 396 -6.01 0.93 -1.12
CA TYR A 396 -7.24 1.46 -0.53
C TYR A 396 -7.08 1.72 0.96
N TYR A 397 -6.24 0.97 1.68
CA TYR A 397 -5.85 1.28 3.04
C TYR A 397 -5.18 2.65 3.15
N GLU A 398 -4.20 2.96 2.29
CA GLU A 398 -3.56 4.28 2.22
C GLU A 398 -4.55 5.41 1.87
N LEU A 399 -5.55 5.10 1.04
CA LEU A 399 -6.62 6.03 0.68
C LEU A 399 -7.71 6.16 1.77
N GLY A 400 -7.59 5.42 2.88
CA GLY A 400 -8.43 5.53 4.05
C GLY A 400 -9.52 4.44 4.19
N PHE A 401 -9.50 3.38 3.41
CA PHE A 401 -10.32 2.19 3.66
C PHE A 401 -9.58 1.27 4.63
N THR A 402 -9.61 1.64 5.91
CA THR A 402 -8.92 0.92 6.98
C THR A 402 -9.87 -0.07 7.67
N GLU A 403 -9.36 -0.77 8.67
CA GLU A 403 -10.14 -1.68 9.52
C GLU A 403 -11.34 -0.98 10.17
N ALA A 404 -11.22 0.28 10.58
CA ALA A 404 -12.35 1.04 11.16
C ALA A 404 -13.47 1.32 10.16
N GLU A 405 -13.14 1.39 8.86
CA GLU A 405 -14.10 1.49 7.76
C GLU A 405 -14.53 0.12 7.23
N GLY A 406 -14.19 -0.95 7.94
CA GLY A 406 -14.49 -2.33 7.58
C GLY A 406 -13.81 -2.71 6.28
N ASN A 407 -12.49 -2.59 6.18
CA ASN A 407 -11.75 -3.18 5.07
C ASN A 407 -11.83 -4.73 5.10
N PHE A 408 -11.19 -5.38 4.13
CA PHE A 408 -11.30 -6.83 3.97
C PHE A 408 -10.06 -7.54 4.52
N GLN A 409 -10.13 -8.04 5.76
CA GLN A 409 -9.01 -8.69 6.43
C GLN A 409 -9.46 -9.84 7.34
N THR A 410 -8.70 -10.94 7.35
CA THR A 410 -8.89 -12.03 8.31
C THR A 410 -8.68 -11.53 9.73
N ASN A 411 -7.60 -10.79 9.97
CA ASN A 411 -7.28 -10.20 11.26
C ASN A 411 -7.08 -8.68 11.13
N ASN A 412 -7.79 -7.95 12.00
CA ASN A 412 -7.70 -6.50 12.14
C ASN A 412 -6.66 -6.18 13.23
N PHE A 413 -5.50 -5.63 12.84
CA PHE A 413 -4.37 -5.39 13.74
C PHE A 413 -4.51 -4.10 14.55
N SER A 414 -5.29 -3.14 14.06
CA SER A 414 -5.68 -1.93 14.80
C SER A 414 -6.74 -2.21 15.86
N GLY A 415 -7.40 -3.37 15.84
CA GLY A 415 -8.48 -3.73 16.77
C GLY A 415 -9.76 -2.92 16.61
N GLU A 416 -9.90 -2.17 15.52
CA GLU A 416 -11.14 -1.53 15.09
C GLU A 416 -11.82 -2.39 14.00
N GLY A 417 -13.11 -2.17 13.75
CA GLY A 417 -13.89 -2.97 12.80
C GLY A 417 -14.10 -4.43 13.22
N ILE A 418 -14.57 -5.26 12.29
CA ILE A 418 -14.81 -6.69 12.49
C ILE A 418 -14.03 -7.47 11.43
N GLY A 419 -12.92 -8.09 11.83
CA GLY A 419 -12.15 -8.98 10.95
C GLY A 419 -12.86 -10.30 10.64
N GLY A 420 -12.17 -11.18 9.93
CA GLY A 420 -12.66 -12.48 9.48
C GLY A 420 -13.24 -12.44 8.07
N ASP A 421 -12.93 -11.40 7.31
CA ASP A 421 -13.49 -11.14 5.99
C ASP A 421 -12.46 -10.85 4.88
N PRO A 422 -11.44 -11.72 4.70
CA PRO A 422 -10.55 -11.59 3.56
C PRO A 422 -11.35 -11.69 2.25
N VAL A 423 -10.86 -11.05 1.19
CA VAL A 423 -11.46 -11.22 -0.14
C VAL A 423 -11.24 -12.66 -0.61
N ILE A 424 -12.34 -13.39 -0.79
CA ILE A 424 -12.33 -14.72 -1.41
C ILE A 424 -12.38 -14.53 -2.92
N VAL A 425 -11.27 -14.81 -3.60
CA VAL A 425 -11.16 -14.72 -5.05
C VAL A 425 -11.35 -16.09 -5.66
N ILE A 426 -12.23 -16.22 -6.63
CA ILE A 426 -12.58 -17.48 -7.28
C ILE A 426 -12.26 -17.35 -8.77
N ILE A 427 -11.18 -17.99 -9.19
CA ILE A 427 -10.71 -17.98 -10.58
C ILE A 427 -11.26 -19.17 -11.37
N ASN A 428 -11.27 -19.03 -12.71
CA ASN A 428 -11.79 -20.06 -13.62
C ASN A 428 -13.19 -20.53 -13.17
N ASP A 429 -14.02 -19.63 -12.65
CA ASP A 429 -15.31 -20.00 -12.07
C ASP A 429 -16.25 -20.41 -13.21
N ARG A 430 -16.56 -21.70 -13.33
CA ARG A 430 -17.45 -22.20 -14.39
C ARG A 430 -18.94 -22.18 -14.02
N SER A 431 -19.28 -21.63 -12.85
CA SER A 431 -20.69 -21.37 -12.49
C SER A 431 -21.30 -20.21 -13.29
N GLY A 432 -20.47 -19.38 -13.92
CA GLY A 432 -20.84 -18.30 -14.83
C GLY A 432 -19.98 -18.28 -16.09
N LYS A 433 -20.18 -17.28 -16.95
CA LYS A 433 -19.38 -17.02 -18.16
C LYS A 433 -19.51 -15.56 -18.59
N ASN A 434 -18.52 -15.07 -19.33
CA ASN A 434 -18.48 -13.73 -19.93
C ASN A 434 -18.81 -12.60 -18.94
N ASN A 435 -18.34 -12.73 -17.70
CA ASN A 435 -18.59 -11.73 -16.68
C ASN A 435 -17.54 -11.81 -15.55
N ALA A 436 -17.58 -10.85 -14.64
CA ALA A 436 -17.00 -10.96 -13.32
C ALA A 436 -18.02 -10.46 -12.30
N GLN A 437 -17.82 -10.76 -11.02
CA GLN A 437 -18.74 -10.31 -9.99
C GLN A 437 -18.08 -10.20 -8.63
N MET A 438 -18.26 -9.05 -7.97
CA MET A 438 -18.08 -8.90 -6.53
C MET A 438 -19.40 -9.07 -5.78
N THR A 439 -19.40 -9.92 -4.75
CA THR A 439 -20.46 -9.99 -3.74
C THR A 439 -19.94 -9.51 -2.41
N THR A 440 -20.46 -8.39 -1.91
CA THR A 440 -19.96 -7.76 -0.69
C THR A 440 -20.83 -8.09 0.52
N GLY A 441 -20.23 -8.69 1.54
CA GLY A 441 -20.85 -8.86 2.84
C GLY A 441 -20.67 -7.63 3.72
N ILE A 442 -21.49 -7.51 4.76
CA ILE A 442 -21.22 -6.57 5.87
C ILE A 442 -19.86 -6.87 6.50
N ASP A 443 -19.33 -5.94 7.29
CA ASP A 443 -18.09 -6.11 8.04
C ASP A 443 -18.05 -7.44 8.80
N GLY A 444 -16.94 -8.18 8.68
CA GLY A 444 -16.77 -9.52 9.23
C GLY A 444 -17.38 -10.66 8.41
N VAL A 445 -17.94 -10.37 7.23
CA VAL A 445 -18.39 -11.39 6.25
C VAL A 445 -17.55 -11.29 4.98
N PRO A 446 -16.76 -12.33 4.62
CA PRO A 446 -15.87 -12.32 3.46
C PRO A 446 -16.61 -11.93 2.16
N PRO A 447 -16.15 -10.90 1.43
CA PRO A 447 -16.64 -10.65 0.09
C PRO A 447 -16.11 -11.72 -0.88
N LYS A 448 -16.83 -11.96 -1.97
CA LYS A 448 -16.45 -12.93 -3.00
C LYS A 448 -16.26 -12.25 -4.34
N LEU A 449 -15.03 -12.27 -4.85
CA LEU A 449 -14.68 -11.85 -6.20
C LEU A 449 -14.67 -13.08 -7.12
N ARG A 450 -15.63 -13.18 -8.03
CA ARG A 450 -15.77 -14.27 -8.99
C ARG A 450 -15.32 -13.83 -10.38
N LEU A 451 -14.43 -14.62 -10.97
CA LEU A 451 -13.86 -14.38 -12.28
C LEU A 451 -14.31 -15.50 -13.23
N TYR A 452 -15.25 -15.16 -14.13
CA TYR A 452 -15.82 -16.13 -15.06
C TYR A 452 -15.08 -16.09 -16.41
N PRO A 453 -14.79 -17.25 -17.03
CA PRO A 453 -14.14 -17.28 -18.34
C PRO A 453 -14.93 -16.53 -19.42
N PHE A 454 -14.23 -15.79 -20.28
CA PHE A 454 -14.81 -15.06 -21.40
C PHE A 454 -14.58 -15.78 -22.72
N THR A 455 -15.59 -15.86 -23.57
CA THR A 455 -15.52 -16.51 -24.89
C THR A 455 -15.99 -15.60 -26.02
N GLU A 456 -16.05 -14.28 -25.79
CA GLU A 456 -16.64 -13.32 -26.74
C GLU A 456 -15.65 -12.83 -27.80
N LYS A 457 -14.36 -12.87 -27.49
CA LYS A 457 -13.30 -12.35 -28.35
C LYS A 457 -12.48 -13.48 -28.99
N GLU A 458 -12.28 -13.39 -30.31
CA GLU A 458 -11.33 -14.21 -31.10
C GLU A 458 -11.52 -15.75 -31.06
N SER A 459 -12.67 -16.26 -30.60
CA SER A 459 -12.96 -17.71 -30.46
C SER A 459 -12.02 -18.48 -29.52
N VAL A 460 -11.24 -17.78 -28.68
CA VAL A 460 -10.39 -18.37 -27.64
C VAL A 460 -10.95 -17.96 -26.27
N GLU A 461 -10.94 -18.89 -25.32
CA GLU A 461 -11.34 -18.59 -23.94
C GLU A 461 -10.29 -17.66 -23.30
N ARG A 462 -10.71 -16.50 -22.81
CA ARG A 462 -9.87 -15.51 -22.13
C ARG A 462 -10.14 -15.54 -20.64
N ASP A 463 -9.07 -15.51 -19.84
CA ASP A 463 -9.15 -15.52 -18.38
C ASP A 463 -9.11 -14.08 -17.83
N PRO A 464 -10.21 -13.56 -17.24
CA PRO A 464 -10.22 -12.20 -16.71
C PRO A 464 -9.24 -11.99 -15.55
N ALA A 465 -8.64 -13.04 -14.98
CA ALA A 465 -7.56 -12.91 -14.00
C ALA A 465 -6.29 -12.24 -14.56
N PHE A 466 -6.17 -12.08 -15.88
CA PHE A 466 -5.10 -11.31 -16.54
C PHE A 466 -5.55 -9.93 -17.03
N ASP A 467 -6.77 -9.49 -16.71
CA ASP A 467 -7.27 -8.14 -16.93
C ASP A 467 -7.36 -7.40 -15.58
N ASN A 468 -6.36 -6.57 -15.31
CA ASN A 468 -6.29 -5.76 -14.11
C ASN A 468 -7.45 -4.75 -14.04
N GLN A 469 -8.02 -4.27 -15.17
CA GLN A 469 -9.18 -3.38 -15.12
C GLN A 469 -10.38 -4.08 -14.49
N ILE A 470 -10.64 -5.35 -14.84
CA ILE A 470 -11.74 -6.14 -14.27
C ILE A 470 -11.52 -6.33 -12.77
N ILE A 471 -10.33 -6.77 -12.36
CA ILE A 471 -10.03 -7.01 -10.94
C ILE A 471 -10.20 -5.73 -10.12
N ILE A 472 -9.71 -4.58 -10.62
CA ILE A 472 -9.86 -3.28 -9.95
C ILE A 472 -11.33 -2.87 -9.89
N HIS A 473 -12.08 -3.00 -10.99
CA HIS A 473 -13.49 -2.66 -11.07
C HIS A 473 -14.29 -3.44 -10.01
N GLU A 474 -14.15 -4.76 -9.97
CA GLU A 474 -14.89 -5.59 -9.02
C GLU A 474 -14.46 -5.35 -7.56
N TYR A 475 -13.16 -5.15 -7.28
CA TYR A 475 -12.74 -4.78 -5.93
C TYR A 475 -13.38 -3.47 -5.48
N THR A 476 -13.51 -2.51 -6.40
CA THR A 476 -14.09 -1.20 -6.12
C THR A 476 -15.57 -1.28 -5.78
N HIS A 477 -16.32 -2.25 -6.33
CA HIS A 477 -17.66 -2.56 -5.82
C HIS A 477 -17.63 -2.98 -4.36
N GLY A 478 -16.65 -3.79 -3.96
CA GLY A 478 -16.40 -4.15 -2.56
C GLY A 478 -16.28 -2.91 -1.68
N LEU A 479 -15.33 -2.04 -2.03
CA LEU A 479 -15.05 -0.78 -1.34
C LEU A 479 -16.31 0.09 -1.23
N SER A 480 -16.93 0.45 -2.35
CA SER A 480 -18.04 1.41 -2.41
C SER A 480 -19.27 0.90 -1.64
N GLN A 481 -19.60 -0.38 -1.75
CA GLN A 481 -20.73 -1.02 -1.05
C GLN A 481 -20.49 -1.12 0.45
N ARG A 482 -19.24 -1.36 0.87
CA ARG A 482 -18.87 -1.48 2.29
C ARG A 482 -18.90 -0.13 3.01
N ILE A 483 -18.40 0.93 2.39
CA ILE A 483 -18.30 2.24 3.06
C ILE A 483 -19.57 3.11 2.91
N THR A 484 -20.36 2.94 1.84
CA THR A 484 -21.59 3.73 1.65
C THR A 484 -22.67 3.28 2.63
N GLY A 485 -23.12 4.19 3.50
CA GLY A 485 -24.06 3.84 4.58
C GLY A 485 -23.43 3.11 5.78
N GLY A 486 -22.11 2.93 5.74
CA GLY A 486 -21.27 2.34 6.78
C GLY A 486 -21.14 0.81 6.73
N PRO A 487 -20.12 0.24 7.40
CA PRO A 487 -19.70 -1.16 7.21
C PRO A 487 -20.75 -2.21 7.60
N GLY A 488 -21.71 -1.82 8.45
CA GLY A 488 -22.83 -2.67 8.86
C GLY A 488 -24.00 -2.74 7.88
N ASN A 489 -23.97 -2.01 6.75
CA ASN A 489 -25.08 -1.97 5.79
C ASN A 489 -24.64 -1.86 4.32
N VAL A 490 -24.53 -3.00 3.64
CA VAL A 490 -24.14 -3.08 2.22
C VAL A 490 -25.27 -2.85 1.21
N LYS A 491 -26.49 -2.52 1.66
CA LYS A 491 -27.66 -2.34 0.78
C LYS A 491 -27.92 -0.87 0.42
N CYS A 492 -26.84 -0.08 0.35
CA CYS A 492 -26.92 1.36 0.16
C CYS A 492 -26.57 1.86 -1.24
N LEU A 493 -26.42 0.95 -2.20
CA LEU A 493 -26.23 1.28 -3.62
C LEU A 493 -27.21 0.47 -4.49
N MET A 494 -28.48 0.37 -4.05
CA MET A 494 -29.51 -0.48 -4.64
C MET A 494 -30.49 0.27 -5.54
N SER A 495 -30.64 1.58 -5.38
CA SER A 495 -31.46 2.38 -6.29
C SER A 495 -30.78 2.50 -7.66
N PRO A 496 -31.53 2.67 -8.77
CA PRO A 496 -30.94 2.75 -10.11
C PRO A 496 -29.82 3.80 -10.23
N GLU A 497 -30.05 5.01 -9.70
CA GLU A 497 -29.05 6.09 -9.72
C GLU A 497 -27.81 5.74 -8.87
N SER A 498 -28.01 5.23 -7.65
CA SER A 498 -26.89 4.81 -6.79
C SER A 498 -26.12 3.61 -7.33
N ASN A 499 -26.77 2.71 -8.08
CA ASN A 499 -26.11 1.58 -8.71
C ASN A 499 -25.29 2.05 -9.93
N ALA A 500 -25.78 3.05 -10.67
CA ALA A 500 -24.99 3.70 -11.73
C ALA A 500 -23.73 4.38 -11.15
N LEU A 501 -23.84 5.02 -9.98
CA LEU A 501 -22.68 5.54 -9.26
C LEU A 501 -21.71 4.42 -8.86
N ASN A 502 -22.22 3.29 -8.36
CA ASN A 502 -21.43 2.11 -7.99
C ASN A 502 -20.54 1.64 -9.16
N GLU A 503 -21.15 1.39 -10.31
CA GLU A 503 -20.45 1.03 -11.56
C GLU A 503 -19.48 2.13 -12.02
N GLY A 504 -19.89 3.41 -11.94
CA GLY A 504 -19.08 4.53 -12.39
C GLY A 504 -17.82 4.76 -11.54
N TRP A 505 -17.89 4.54 -10.22
CA TRP A 505 -16.71 4.54 -9.36
C TRP A 505 -15.76 3.41 -9.73
N SER A 506 -16.29 2.21 -9.93
CA SER A 506 -15.50 1.04 -10.35
C SER A 506 -14.77 1.27 -11.68
N ASP A 507 -15.45 1.83 -12.68
CA ASP A 507 -14.86 2.24 -13.95
C ASP A 507 -13.79 3.32 -13.79
N PHE A 508 -14.04 4.31 -12.92
CA PHE A 508 -13.10 5.39 -12.67
C PHE A 508 -11.81 4.86 -12.03
N PHE A 509 -11.91 4.06 -10.96
CA PHE A 509 -10.73 3.51 -10.27
C PHE A 509 -9.93 2.55 -11.17
N ALA A 510 -10.61 1.72 -11.98
CA ALA A 510 -9.96 0.86 -12.97
C ALA A 510 -9.06 1.65 -13.95
N ASN A 511 -9.43 2.88 -14.29
CA ASN A 511 -8.64 3.76 -15.14
C ASN A 511 -7.62 4.60 -14.37
N ALA A 512 -8.01 5.21 -13.24
CA ALA A 512 -7.20 6.14 -12.46
C ALA A 512 -5.96 5.47 -11.84
N ILE A 513 -6.09 4.22 -11.37
CA ILE A 513 -4.97 3.43 -10.83
C ILE A 513 -3.94 3.11 -11.93
N GLN A 514 -4.36 3.12 -13.19
CA GLN A 514 -3.51 2.91 -14.37
C GLN A 514 -2.98 4.21 -14.97
N PHE A 515 -2.92 5.27 -14.17
CA PHE A 515 -2.33 6.54 -14.55
C PHE A 515 -0.88 6.37 -15.00
N ARG A 516 -0.53 7.05 -16.11
CA ARG A 516 0.77 6.99 -16.76
C ARG A 516 1.09 8.33 -17.42
N SER A 517 2.36 8.69 -17.45
CA SER A 517 2.84 9.95 -18.04
C SER A 517 2.79 10.02 -19.56
N ASP A 518 2.61 8.89 -20.26
CA ASP A 518 2.47 8.84 -21.72
C ASP A 518 1.02 8.99 -22.21
N ARG A 519 0.09 9.30 -21.31
CA ARG A 519 -1.32 9.58 -21.60
C ARG A 519 -1.63 11.03 -21.22
N ASP A 520 -2.69 11.56 -21.82
CA ASP A 520 -3.26 12.86 -21.48
C ASP A 520 -4.77 12.77 -21.23
N ARG A 521 -5.38 13.88 -20.83
CA ARG A 521 -6.82 13.93 -20.55
C ARG A 521 -7.73 13.54 -21.70
N ASN A 522 -7.24 13.61 -22.94
CA ASN A 522 -7.98 13.31 -24.17
C ASN A 522 -7.71 11.90 -24.71
N THR A 523 -6.78 11.17 -24.11
CA THR A 523 -6.54 9.76 -24.45
C THR A 523 -7.82 8.95 -24.28
N GLU A 524 -8.19 8.18 -25.30
CA GLU A 524 -9.39 7.33 -25.28
C GLU A 524 -9.12 6.07 -24.46
N LEU A 525 -9.74 5.95 -23.29
CA LEU A 525 -9.63 4.79 -22.43
C LEU A 525 -10.85 3.88 -22.61
N ARG A 526 -10.61 2.67 -23.09
CA ARG A 526 -11.63 1.61 -23.21
C ARG A 526 -11.41 0.59 -22.09
N LEU A 527 -12.51 0.12 -21.52
CA LEU A 527 -12.51 -0.87 -20.45
C LEU A 527 -12.62 -2.28 -21.03
N PHE A 528 -11.87 -3.21 -20.44
CA PHE A 528 -12.00 -4.66 -20.62
C PHE A 528 -11.67 -5.17 -22.02
N GLU A 529 -10.84 -4.42 -22.78
CA GLU A 529 -10.48 -4.76 -24.17
C GLU A 529 -9.76 -6.11 -24.29
N TYR A 530 -9.27 -6.69 -23.20
CA TYR A 530 -8.70 -8.03 -23.21
C TYR A 530 -9.74 -9.11 -23.52
N VAL A 531 -10.95 -8.96 -22.98
CA VAL A 531 -11.98 -10.02 -22.97
C VAL A 531 -13.19 -9.72 -23.84
N ILE A 532 -13.50 -8.44 -24.07
CA ILE A 532 -14.68 -8.00 -24.80
C ILE A 532 -14.39 -6.73 -25.59
N ASP A 533 -15.02 -6.61 -26.77
CA ASP A 533 -14.99 -5.37 -27.55
C ASP A 533 -16.25 -4.54 -27.22
N GLY A 534 -16.06 -3.36 -26.64
CA GLY A 534 -17.16 -2.42 -26.41
C GLY A 534 -17.97 -2.64 -25.12
N ALA A 535 -17.29 -2.84 -23.98
CA ALA A 535 -17.93 -2.95 -22.66
C ALA A 535 -18.79 -1.73 -22.26
N ARG A 536 -18.48 -0.55 -22.84
CA ARG A 536 -19.15 0.74 -22.64
C ARG A 536 -19.41 1.39 -23.99
N ASN A 537 -20.40 2.29 -24.06
CA ASN A 537 -20.79 2.94 -25.31
C ASN A 537 -19.72 3.89 -25.85
N PHE A 538 -19.06 4.62 -24.94
CA PHE A 538 -18.04 5.62 -25.25
C PHE A 538 -16.75 5.31 -24.49
N PRO A 539 -15.56 5.56 -25.08
CA PRO A 539 -14.34 5.56 -24.30
C PRO A 539 -14.38 6.70 -23.27
N ILE A 540 -13.72 6.51 -22.13
CA ILE A 540 -13.54 7.58 -21.15
C ILE A 540 -12.46 8.54 -21.67
N THR A 541 -12.84 9.79 -21.91
CA THR A 541 -11.96 10.84 -22.43
C THR A 541 -12.57 12.23 -22.19
N SER A 542 -11.71 13.26 -22.00
CA SER A 542 -12.14 14.67 -21.92
C SER A 542 -12.56 15.26 -23.27
N ASN A 543 -12.33 14.53 -24.38
CA ASN A 543 -12.72 14.96 -25.72
C ASN A 543 -14.24 14.81 -25.91
N MET A 544 -14.97 15.93 -25.76
CA MET A 544 -16.42 16.00 -25.88
C MET A 544 -16.98 15.58 -27.24
N ARG A 545 -16.15 15.49 -28.29
CA ARG A 545 -16.58 14.97 -29.60
C ARG A 545 -16.63 13.44 -29.62
N VAL A 546 -15.81 12.80 -28.81
CA VAL A 546 -15.70 11.34 -28.72
C VAL A 546 -16.61 10.82 -27.61
N ASN A 547 -16.55 11.43 -26.43
CA ASN A 547 -17.47 11.14 -25.33
C ASN A 547 -18.33 12.39 -25.04
N PRO A 548 -19.56 12.46 -25.57
CA PRO A 548 -20.45 13.62 -25.41
C PRO A 548 -21.31 13.56 -24.14
N LEU A 549 -21.10 12.58 -23.26
CA LEU A 549 -21.98 12.33 -22.12
C LEU A 549 -21.97 13.53 -21.14
N MET A 550 -23.17 13.83 -20.64
CA MET A 550 -23.45 14.88 -19.66
C MET A 550 -24.53 14.38 -18.69
N TYR A 551 -24.75 15.08 -17.59
CA TYR A 551 -25.74 14.73 -16.57
C TYR A 551 -27.16 14.51 -17.13
N SER A 552 -27.56 15.28 -18.15
CA SER A 552 -28.86 15.12 -18.81
C SER A 552 -29.07 13.76 -19.50
N TYR A 553 -28.00 13.00 -19.74
CA TYR A 553 -28.07 11.66 -20.33
C TYR A 553 -28.81 10.66 -19.43
N LEU A 554 -28.90 10.93 -18.12
CA LEU A 554 -29.68 10.12 -17.18
C LEU A 554 -31.20 10.21 -17.41
N THR A 555 -31.68 11.08 -18.31
CA THR A 555 -33.11 11.24 -18.60
C THR A 555 -33.69 9.98 -19.23
N HIS A 556 -34.73 9.43 -18.62
CA HIS A 556 -35.42 8.23 -19.06
C HIS A 556 -36.94 8.38 -18.89
N ASP A 557 -37.71 7.54 -19.58
CA ASP A 557 -39.17 7.51 -19.44
C ASP A 557 -39.55 6.95 -18.06
N VAL A 558 -40.62 7.45 -17.43
CA VAL A 558 -40.99 7.05 -16.04
C VAL A 558 -41.28 5.55 -15.87
N ASP A 559 -41.59 4.87 -16.97
CA ASP A 559 -41.89 3.43 -17.02
C ASP A 559 -40.65 2.58 -17.32
N GLU A 560 -39.48 3.20 -17.52
CA GLU A 560 -38.20 2.54 -17.78
C GLU A 560 -37.23 2.75 -16.61
N ASP A 561 -36.39 1.76 -16.34
CA ASP A 561 -35.30 1.94 -15.38
C ASP A 561 -34.20 2.81 -15.99
N LEU A 562 -33.53 3.61 -15.16
CA LEU A 562 -32.31 4.33 -15.55
C LEU A 562 -31.28 3.35 -16.12
N ASP A 563 -30.73 3.68 -17.29
CA ASP A 563 -29.61 2.94 -17.88
C ASP A 563 -28.41 3.02 -16.94
N THR A 564 -28.19 1.94 -16.19
CA THR A 564 -27.18 1.88 -15.13
C THR A 564 -25.77 2.04 -15.71
N TYR A 565 -25.48 1.40 -16.85
CA TYR A 565 -24.17 1.47 -17.48
C TYR A 565 -23.95 2.82 -18.17
N GLY A 566 -24.98 3.34 -18.83
CA GLY A 566 -24.94 4.70 -19.36
C GLY A 566 -24.71 5.76 -18.26
N GLY A 567 -25.36 5.60 -17.10
CA GLY A 567 -25.11 6.44 -15.93
C GLY A 567 -23.72 6.26 -15.33
N ALA A 568 -23.20 5.03 -15.32
CA ALA A 568 -21.83 4.73 -14.91
C ALA A 568 -20.81 5.48 -15.77
N GLU A 569 -21.00 5.48 -17.10
CA GLU A 569 -20.15 6.23 -18.03
C GLU A 569 -20.21 7.75 -17.76
N VAL A 570 -21.39 8.29 -17.46
CA VAL A 570 -21.58 9.71 -17.08
C VAL A 570 -20.79 10.04 -15.81
N TRP A 571 -20.89 9.21 -14.78
CA TRP A 571 -20.19 9.42 -13.51
C TRP A 571 -18.68 9.25 -13.64
N SER A 572 -18.24 8.17 -14.30
CA SER A 572 -16.83 7.89 -14.53
C SER A 572 -16.14 9.01 -15.31
N VAL A 573 -16.78 9.53 -16.37
CA VAL A 573 -16.22 10.66 -17.13
C VAL A 573 -16.23 11.97 -16.34
N MET A 574 -17.19 12.21 -15.44
CA MET A 574 -17.14 13.35 -14.49
C MET A 574 -15.90 13.28 -13.59
N LEU A 575 -15.64 12.12 -13.00
CA LEU A 575 -14.48 11.91 -12.13
C LEU A 575 -13.16 11.97 -12.92
N HIS A 576 -13.14 11.51 -14.18
CA HIS A 576 -12.00 11.67 -15.10
C HIS A 576 -11.65 13.14 -15.34
N GLU A 577 -12.65 14.00 -15.56
CA GLU A 577 -12.41 15.45 -15.72
C GLU A 577 -11.80 16.06 -14.47
N ILE A 578 -12.28 15.66 -13.28
CA ILE A 578 -11.72 16.10 -12.00
C ILE A 578 -10.27 15.63 -11.84
N PHE A 579 -10.03 14.34 -12.09
CA PHE A 579 -8.71 13.73 -11.98
C PHE A 579 -7.68 14.50 -12.80
N TRP A 580 -7.96 14.74 -14.09
CA TRP A 580 -7.05 15.47 -14.96
C TRP A 580 -6.93 16.95 -14.60
N ASN A 581 -8.02 17.61 -14.20
CA ASN A 581 -7.94 18.99 -13.72
C ASN A 581 -6.94 19.14 -12.56
N VAL A 582 -6.84 18.14 -11.68
CA VAL A 582 -5.94 18.15 -10.52
C VAL A 582 -4.53 17.68 -10.90
N VAL A 583 -4.39 16.57 -11.63
CA VAL A 583 -3.10 16.03 -12.11
C VAL A 583 -2.32 17.04 -12.97
N GLU A 584 -3.01 17.83 -13.80
CA GLU A 584 -2.36 18.85 -14.64
C GLU A 584 -1.91 20.09 -13.84
N ASN A 585 -2.43 20.26 -12.61
CA ASN A 585 -2.24 21.46 -11.80
C ASN A 585 -1.36 21.27 -10.56
N TYR A 586 -1.07 20.02 -10.20
CA TYR A 586 -0.32 19.63 -9.01
C TYR A 586 0.65 18.48 -9.34
N GLN A 587 1.57 18.16 -8.43
CA GLN A 587 2.56 17.11 -8.66
C GLN A 587 1.92 15.72 -8.60
N SER A 588 1.99 14.99 -9.71
CA SER A 588 1.51 13.61 -9.82
C SER A 588 2.66 12.61 -9.78
N ASN A 589 2.38 11.38 -9.38
CA ASN A 589 3.33 10.26 -9.45
C ASN A 589 2.66 9.07 -10.12
N GLU A 590 3.20 8.58 -11.24
CA GLU A 590 2.68 7.43 -12.00
C GLU A 590 2.97 6.07 -11.34
N ASN A 591 3.94 6.03 -10.42
CA ASN A 591 4.38 4.85 -9.71
C ASN A 591 4.10 4.95 -8.20
N PHE A 592 3.11 5.75 -7.81
CA PHE A 592 2.79 6.07 -6.42
C PHE A 592 2.48 4.86 -5.53
N PHE A 593 2.04 3.74 -6.13
CA PHE A 593 1.76 2.48 -5.43
C PHE A 593 2.97 1.54 -5.40
N LEU A 594 4.07 1.85 -6.09
CA LEU A 594 5.29 1.05 -6.02
C LEU A 594 6.10 1.49 -4.80
N LYS A 595 6.27 0.57 -3.84
CA LYS A 595 7.03 0.76 -2.61
C LYS A 595 8.37 1.48 -2.80
N ASP A 596 9.14 1.07 -3.80
CA ASP A 596 10.48 1.62 -4.09
C ASP A 596 10.45 3.05 -4.67
N GLN A 597 9.26 3.58 -4.99
CA GLN A 597 9.05 4.89 -5.63
C GLN A 597 8.14 5.82 -4.81
N GLN A 598 7.69 5.39 -3.63
CA GLN A 598 7.07 6.27 -2.65
C GLN A 598 8.14 7.18 -2.06
N THR A 599 8.14 8.45 -2.45
CA THR A 599 8.99 9.49 -1.84
C THR A 599 8.07 10.36 -0.99
N GLU A 600 8.27 10.32 0.33
CA GLU A 600 7.32 10.82 1.36
C GLU A 600 7.10 12.35 1.40
N GLU A 601 7.46 13.12 0.38
CA GLU A 601 7.42 14.59 0.45
C GLU A 601 5.99 15.17 0.28
N SER A 602 5.04 14.47 -0.35
CA SER A 602 3.60 14.82 -0.35
C SER A 602 2.75 13.74 -1.01
N ASP A 603 1.47 13.63 -0.63
CA ASP A 603 0.50 12.80 -1.36
C ASP A 603 0.46 13.26 -2.83
N SER A 604 0.68 12.33 -3.76
CA SER A 604 0.58 12.63 -5.18
C SER A 604 -0.82 13.13 -5.52
N SER A 605 -0.92 14.07 -6.44
CA SER A 605 -2.21 14.69 -6.79
C SER A 605 -3.25 13.68 -7.29
N ASN A 606 -2.80 12.58 -7.90
CA ASN A 606 -3.64 11.45 -8.29
C ASN A 606 -4.16 10.63 -7.08
N LEU A 607 -3.33 10.40 -6.06
CA LEU A 607 -3.78 9.82 -4.78
C LEU A 607 -4.80 10.72 -4.08
N LEU A 608 -4.54 12.03 -4.05
CA LEU A 608 -5.43 13.01 -3.43
C LEU A 608 -6.84 12.95 -4.02
N VAL A 609 -6.98 12.91 -5.35
CA VAL A 609 -8.32 12.84 -5.98
C VAL A 609 -9.05 11.56 -5.58
N MET A 610 -8.36 10.41 -5.66
CA MET A 610 -8.94 9.12 -5.27
C MET A 610 -9.35 9.10 -3.78
N LYS A 611 -8.50 9.65 -2.91
CA LYS A 611 -8.77 9.80 -1.48
C LYS A 611 -10.01 10.64 -1.23
N MET A 612 -10.15 11.78 -1.91
CA MET A 612 -11.31 12.66 -1.75
C MET A 612 -12.61 12.01 -2.25
N ILE A 613 -12.53 11.17 -3.28
CA ILE A 613 -13.68 10.37 -3.75
C ILE A 613 -14.11 9.36 -2.67
N ILE A 614 -13.15 8.63 -2.08
CA ILE A 614 -13.43 7.68 -0.99
C ILE A 614 -13.97 8.40 0.25
N GLU A 615 -13.39 9.54 0.63
CA GLU A 615 -13.90 10.37 1.72
C GLU A 615 -15.33 10.86 1.45
N GLY A 616 -15.69 11.12 0.19
CA GLY A 616 -17.06 11.39 -0.22
C GLY A 616 -17.99 10.20 0.01
N MET A 617 -17.57 9.01 -0.43
CA MET A 617 -18.35 7.76 -0.24
C MET A 617 -18.62 7.47 1.23
N LYS A 618 -17.66 7.72 2.13
CA LYS A 618 -17.84 7.55 3.59
C LYS A 618 -18.91 8.46 4.20
N ARG A 619 -19.21 9.60 3.54
CA ARG A 619 -20.08 10.66 4.08
C ARG A 619 -21.44 10.74 3.39
N GLN A 620 -21.58 10.13 2.23
CA GLN A 620 -22.81 10.18 1.46
C GLN A 620 -23.94 9.37 2.13
N PRO A 621 -25.21 9.75 1.92
CA PRO A 621 -26.35 8.99 2.44
C PRO A 621 -26.47 7.62 1.75
N CYS A 622 -27.30 6.75 2.33
CA CYS A 622 -27.69 5.49 1.71
C CYS A 622 -28.53 5.75 0.46
N ASN A 623 -28.26 5.04 -0.64
CA ASN A 623 -28.82 5.26 -1.98
C ASN A 623 -28.70 6.72 -2.44
N PRO A 624 -27.45 7.24 -2.56
CA PRO A 624 -27.22 8.63 -2.95
C PRO A 624 -27.63 8.89 -4.40
N THR A 625 -28.13 10.10 -4.65
CA THR A 625 -28.21 10.66 -6.02
C THR A 625 -26.84 11.14 -6.48
N PHE A 626 -26.67 11.47 -7.77
CA PHE A 626 -25.42 12.06 -8.29
C PHE A 626 -25.07 13.37 -7.56
N ILE A 627 -26.08 14.15 -7.18
CA ILE A 627 -25.90 15.39 -6.41
C ILE A 627 -25.43 15.07 -5.00
N ASN A 628 -26.03 14.08 -4.33
CA ASN A 628 -25.58 13.69 -3.00
C ASN A 628 -24.12 13.20 -3.01
N ALA A 629 -23.75 12.38 -4.00
CA ALA A 629 -22.38 11.89 -4.18
C ALA A 629 -21.39 13.04 -4.43
N ARG A 630 -21.71 13.95 -5.35
CA ARG A 630 -20.91 15.16 -5.63
C ARG A 630 -20.69 15.99 -4.38
N ASP A 631 -21.76 16.34 -3.69
CA ASP A 631 -21.70 17.23 -2.52
C ASP A 631 -20.93 16.59 -1.37
N SER A 632 -21.02 15.26 -1.22
CA SER A 632 -20.26 14.51 -0.21
C SER A 632 -18.75 14.54 -0.45
N ILE A 633 -18.31 14.51 -1.72
CA ILE A 633 -16.89 14.71 -2.09
C ILE A 633 -16.41 16.09 -1.64
N PHE A 634 -17.22 17.14 -1.78
CA PHE A 634 -16.88 18.48 -1.28
C PHE A 634 -16.82 18.54 0.25
N VAL A 635 -17.65 17.77 0.97
CA VAL A 635 -17.52 17.64 2.43
C VAL A 635 -16.17 16.99 2.80
N GLY A 636 -15.73 15.98 2.06
CA GLY A 636 -14.39 15.39 2.23
C GLY A 636 -13.26 16.41 2.03
N LEU A 637 -13.31 17.15 0.92
CA LEU A 637 -12.34 18.19 0.58
C LEU A 637 -12.20 19.27 1.65
N ASN A 638 -13.32 19.76 2.19
CA ASN A 638 -13.32 20.81 3.22
C ASN A 638 -12.70 20.37 4.55
N ASN A 639 -12.62 19.06 4.82
CA ASN A 639 -12.01 18.51 6.03
C ASN A 639 -10.52 18.20 5.88
N TYR A 640 -10.02 17.99 4.66
CA TYR A 640 -8.66 17.47 4.43
C TYR A 640 -7.57 18.55 4.34
N HIS A 641 -7.90 19.71 3.79
CA HIS A 641 -6.97 20.83 3.65
C HIS A 641 -7.68 22.12 3.99
N ASP A 642 -7.14 22.91 4.91
CA ASP A 642 -7.60 24.27 5.21
C ASP A 642 -7.84 25.06 3.90
N ASN A 643 -9.09 25.08 3.43
CA ASN A 643 -9.63 25.86 2.33
C ASN A 643 -8.66 26.07 1.14
N ASN A 644 -8.12 25.00 0.54
CA ASN A 644 -7.43 25.12 -0.75
C ASN A 644 -8.47 25.41 -1.86
N LEU A 645 -8.80 26.69 -2.01
CA LEU A 645 -9.78 27.18 -2.96
C LEU A 645 -9.51 26.70 -4.39
N LYS A 646 -8.24 26.67 -4.82
CA LYS A 646 -7.87 26.21 -6.16
C LYS A 646 -8.28 24.74 -6.36
N LEU A 647 -7.96 23.87 -5.40
CA LEU A 647 -8.32 22.46 -5.46
C LEU A 647 -9.84 22.28 -5.53
N THR A 648 -10.58 22.91 -4.62
CA THR A 648 -12.06 22.85 -4.62
C THR A 648 -12.65 23.32 -5.94
N CYS A 649 -12.09 24.39 -6.53
CA CYS A 649 -12.56 24.90 -7.81
C CYS A 649 -12.29 23.95 -8.99
N LEU A 650 -11.18 23.19 -8.97
CA LEU A 650 -10.89 22.19 -10.02
C LEU A 650 -11.91 21.03 -10.02
N PHE A 651 -12.42 20.66 -8.84
CA PHE A 651 -13.53 19.70 -8.72
C PHE A 651 -14.84 20.27 -9.28
N TRP A 652 -15.19 21.51 -8.89
CA TRP A 652 -16.38 22.18 -9.43
C TRP A 652 -16.35 22.30 -10.95
N ILE A 653 -15.19 22.67 -11.51
CA ILE A 653 -14.99 22.77 -12.96
C ILE A 653 -15.19 21.41 -13.63
N GLY A 654 -14.67 20.32 -13.04
CA GLY A 654 -14.84 18.96 -13.56
C GLY A 654 -16.30 18.53 -13.63
N PHE A 655 -17.03 18.65 -12.52
CA PHE A 655 -18.46 18.34 -12.48
C PHE A 655 -19.29 19.23 -13.41
N ALA A 656 -19.06 20.55 -13.40
CA ALA A 656 -19.79 21.50 -14.23
C ALA A 656 -19.54 21.28 -15.74
N ARG A 657 -18.34 20.83 -16.13
CA ARG A 657 -18.02 20.51 -17.53
C ARG A 657 -18.93 19.42 -18.10
N ARG A 658 -19.41 18.50 -17.26
CA ARG A 658 -20.31 17.42 -17.60
C ARG A 658 -21.74 17.65 -17.11
N GLY A 659 -22.10 18.89 -16.74
CA GLY A 659 -23.48 19.27 -16.45
C GLY A 659 -23.94 19.05 -15.00
N LEU A 660 -23.06 18.71 -14.06
CA LEU A 660 -23.38 18.55 -12.64
C LEU A 660 -22.87 19.74 -11.78
N GLY A 661 -22.99 20.96 -12.31
CA GLY A 661 -22.57 22.21 -11.67
C GLY A 661 -23.39 22.60 -10.44
N LYS A 662 -23.01 23.70 -9.78
CA LYS A 662 -23.49 24.05 -8.42
C LYS A 662 -25.01 24.11 -8.24
N ASP A 663 -25.73 24.51 -9.29
CA ASP A 663 -27.19 24.65 -9.25
C ASP A 663 -27.89 23.50 -10.00
N ALA A 664 -27.21 22.37 -10.21
CA ALA A 664 -27.84 21.14 -10.69
C ALA A 664 -28.93 20.70 -9.72
N VAL A 665 -30.00 20.12 -10.26
CA VAL A 665 -31.15 19.60 -9.50
C VAL A 665 -31.34 18.12 -9.79
N GLU A 666 -31.90 17.40 -8.83
CA GLU A 666 -32.18 15.97 -8.98
C GLU A 666 -33.21 15.74 -10.10
N GLY A 667 -33.27 14.49 -10.58
CA GLY A 667 -34.24 14.08 -11.58
C GLY A 667 -35.67 14.34 -11.09
N TYR A 668 -36.48 14.98 -11.92
CA TYR A 668 -37.88 15.27 -11.60
C TYR A 668 -38.79 14.85 -12.75
N GLU A 669 -40.04 14.50 -12.41
CA GLU A 669 -41.00 14.07 -13.41
C GLU A 669 -41.51 15.26 -14.24
N GLU A 670 -41.38 15.16 -15.57
CA GLU A 670 -41.88 16.14 -16.55
C GLU A 670 -42.29 15.39 -17.82
N ASP A 671 -43.56 15.57 -18.25
CA ASP A 671 -44.11 14.98 -19.47
C ASP A 671 -43.91 13.45 -19.62
N GLY A 672 -44.06 12.69 -18.53
CA GLY A 672 -43.90 11.23 -18.53
C GLY A 672 -42.44 10.75 -18.54
N LYS A 673 -41.49 11.62 -18.19
CA LYS A 673 -40.07 11.31 -18.08
C LYS A 673 -39.51 11.74 -16.74
N ILE A 674 -38.49 11.04 -16.25
CA ILE A 674 -37.61 11.57 -15.19
C ILE A 674 -36.52 12.39 -15.88
N VAL A 675 -36.59 13.71 -15.78
CA VAL A 675 -35.73 14.65 -16.51
C VAL A 675 -34.57 15.12 -15.66
N TYR A 676 -33.36 15.00 -16.22
CA TYR A 676 -32.13 15.55 -15.66
C TYR A 676 -31.65 16.71 -16.54
N LYS A 677 -31.35 17.87 -15.94
CA LYS A 677 -30.92 19.08 -16.66
C LYS A 677 -29.46 19.41 -16.39
N ASN A 678 -28.72 19.68 -17.46
CA ASN A 678 -27.33 20.12 -17.34
C ASN A 678 -27.25 21.50 -16.68
N ASN A 679 -26.45 21.60 -15.62
CA ASN A 679 -26.01 22.86 -15.04
C ASN A 679 -24.49 22.98 -15.18
N VAL A 680 -24.02 24.08 -15.77
CA VAL A 680 -22.58 24.35 -15.99
C VAL A 680 -22.07 25.51 -15.14
N SER A 681 -22.84 25.91 -14.15
CA SER A 681 -22.49 26.96 -13.19
C SER A 681 -21.46 26.42 -12.18
N ILE A 682 -20.56 27.28 -11.73
CA ILE A 682 -19.62 27.04 -10.63
C ILE A 682 -19.74 28.18 -9.61
N PRO A 683 -19.18 28.03 -8.39
CA PRO A 683 -19.08 29.15 -7.44
C PRO A 683 -18.36 30.34 -8.07
N GLU A 684 -18.74 31.57 -7.69
CA GLU A 684 -18.22 32.79 -8.32
C GLU A 684 -16.71 32.91 -8.11
N GLU A 685 -16.24 32.56 -6.91
CA GLU A 685 -14.84 32.50 -6.55
C GLU A 685 -14.02 31.50 -7.39
N CYS A 686 -14.67 30.57 -8.08
CA CYS A 686 -14.04 29.57 -8.95
C CYS A 686 -13.91 30.01 -10.42
N GLU A 687 -14.60 31.07 -10.85
CA GLU A 687 -14.55 31.52 -12.25
C GLU A 687 -13.14 31.92 -12.71
N ILE A 688 -12.28 32.37 -11.77
CA ILE A 688 -10.89 32.70 -12.06
C ILE A 688 -10.06 31.48 -12.53
N PHE A 689 -10.47 30.26 -12.19
CA PHE A 689 -9.76 29.03 -12.55
C PHE A 689 -10.28 28.39 -13.84
N ARG A 690 -11.50 28.75 -14.28
CA ARG A 690 -12.16 28.21 -15.47
C ARG A 690 -11.44 28.51 -16.79
N THR A 691 -10.66 29.59 -16.83
CA THR A 691 -9.96 30.06 -18.04
C THR A 691 -8.60 29.39 -18.27
N LYS A 692 -8.00 28.78 -17.24
CA LYS A 692 -6.72 28.05 -17.36
C LYS A 692 -6.88 26.56 -17.69
N SER A 693 -8.06 25.99 -17.50
CA SER A 693 -8.34 24.56 -17.73
C SER A 693 -8.87 24.23 -19.14
N ASN A 694 -9.05 25.24 -19.99
CA ASN A 694 -9.52 25.09 -21.38
C ASN A 694 -8.41 25.30 -22.43
N SER A 695 -7.15 25.45 -22.00
CA SER A 695 -5.98 25.63 -22.88
C SER A 695 -5.18 24.36 -23.02
#